data_AF-A0A9E8QII8-F1
#
_entry.id   AF-A0A9E8QII8-F1
#
_cell.length_a   1.000
_cell.length_b   1.000
_cell.length_c   1.000
_cell.angle_alpha   90.00
_cell.angle_beta   90.00
_cell.angle_gamma   90.00
#
_symmetry.space_group_name_H-M   'P 1'
#
loop_
_entity.id
_entity.type
_entity.pdbx_description
1 polymer ?
#
loop_
_entity_poly.entity_id
_entity_poly.type
_entity_poly.pdbx_seq_one_letter_code
_entity_poly.pdbx_strand_id
1 'polypeptide(L)'
;MSKNTPNRRRAALTTGVVATAAAAALALSPVAAFAATPANVAQNGGAARSIDDSTQLLLDSVEVGPAKNVILLIGDGMGDSEITSARNYAYGAGGTLPGIDALPLTGQYTTYSVYRDGANKGKPDYVPDSAATGSAWATGTKTYDNAISVDVDGVPQDTLLEIAKANGKKTGNVSTAELQDATPAVQAAHVAARSCYGPDSVTQCGADALDQGGLGSISEQIIGTRADLTLGGGATSFGQSARAGQWQGDTLFAQAQDRGYQVVRDAAGLDALTTADQAQPVLGTFTDGNFPTRYAATTATVGGADLAPQTCQPNPARLSTGLSLQSLTEKSIDLLDTGDQGFFLQVEGASIDKRDHSADACGQIGEVLDLDEAVQSALAFAKADGNTMVIVTADHAHTSQIVDSTPPATLSTALTTVDGTTMKIAYGTAAAGGSQQHTGTQLRVAGYGPGAANVVGLIDQTDNFFTIVNALQLDRDLDGLSADATISAPTEVAPGAEFPVSTAGLAGDRQVTGTLDVDGTVTDLGIADVVDGVATYTVTAPTEPGSYTITLTGTQSGTTLATTVAVVEGAVTPAPTTPPAAVPGDGSSAGGAGTAGNGSGPLAFTGSDALPALLLALMLAGTGAALVLRRRHRAASVQDGVQL
;
A
#
# COMPACT_ATOMS: atom_id res chain seq x y z
N MET A 1 42.80 8.99 -51.54
CA MET A 1 42.54 8.47 -52.90
C MET A 1 43.61 7.43 -53.22
N SER A 2 43.37 6.22 -53.71
CA SER A 2 42.19 5.36 -53.86
C SER A 2 42.77 3.95 -54.04
N LYS A 3 42.23 2.94 -53.34
CA LYS A 3 42.77 1.57 -53.35
C LYS A 3 42.09 0.68 -54.41
N ASN A 4 42.96 0.01 -55.12
CA ASN A 4 42.82 -1.17 -55.98
C ASN A 4 41.61 -2.10 -55.72
N THR A 5 40.83 -2.31 -56.79
CA THR A 5 40.69 -3.55 -57.62
C THR A 5 40.87 -4.94 -56.97
N PRO A 6 40.44 -6.06 -57.62
CA PRO A 6 39.43 -6.23 -58.70
C PRO A 6 38.61 -7.56 -58.66
N ASN A 7 37.67 -7.68 -59.63
CA ASN A 7 37.32 -8.86 -60.48
C ASN A 7 36.86 -10.18 -59.82
N ARG A 8 35.96 -11.01 -60.36
CA ARG A 8 35.23 -11.08 -61.65
C ARG A 8 34.14 -12.19 -61.54
N ARG A 9 32.99 -11.92 -62.18
CA ARG A 9 32.13 -12.81 -63.01
C ARG A 9 31.31 -13.98 -62.42
N ARG A 10 29.99 -13.79 -62.58
CA ARG A 10 28.94 -14.62 -63.24
C ARG A 10 28.43 -15.90 -62.55
N ALA A 11 27.24 -15.74 -61.96
CA ALA A 11 25.98 -16.49 -62.18
C ALA A 11 25.96 -18.03 -62.16
N ALA A 12 25.31 -18.60 -61.11
CA ALA A 12 24.23 -19.60 -61.21
C ALA A 12 23.55 -19.83 -59.85
N LEU A 13 22.22 -20.04 -59.91
CA LEU A 13 21.22 -20.53 -58.96
C LEU A 13 21.62 -20.88 -57.51
N THR A 14 20.81 -20.40 -56.55
CA THR A 14 20.25 -21.25 -55.47
C THR A 14 18.98 -20.61 -54.88
N THR A 15 17.87 -21.36 -55.01
CA THR A 15 16.74 -21.48 -54.08
C THR A 15 16.79 -20.66 -52.79
N GLY A 16 15.94 -19.63 -52.70
CA GLY A 16 15.62 -18.95 -51.46
C GLY A 16 14.70 -19.82 -50.60
N VAL A 17 15.24 -20.33 -49.50
CA VAL A 17 14.45 -20.87 -48.39
C VAL A 17 13.82 -19.67 -47.68
N VAL A 18 12.51 -19.55 -47.77
CA VAL A 18 11.72 -18.66 -46.92
C VAL A 18 11.74 -19.26 -45.53
N ALA A 19 12.59 -18.74 -44.65
CA ALA A 19 12.49 -18.99 -43.23
C ALA A 19 11.27 -18.22 -42.71
N THR A 20 10.16 -18.93 -42.54
CA THR A 20 9.00 -18.46 -41.78
C THR A 20 9.44 -18.26 -40.33
N ALA A 21 9.68 -17.00 -39.96
CA ALA A 21 9.67 -16.60 -38.56
C ALA A 21 8.24 -16.82 -38.04
N ALA A 22 8.06 -17.86 -37.24
CA ALA A 22 6.87 -18.02 -36.42
C ALA A 22 6.88 -16.88 -35.41
N ALA A 23 6.17 -15.79 -35.73
CA ALA A 23 5.75 -14.83 -34.73
C ALA A 23 4.85 -15.60 -33.76
N ALA A 24 5.36 -15.85 -32.56
CA ALA A 24 4.54 -16.17 -31.41
C ALA A 24 3.63 -14.95 -31.21
N ALA A 25 2.42 -15.03 -31.75
CA ALA A 25 1.33 -14.15 -31.35
C ALA A 25 1.09 -14.48 -29.87
N LEU A 26 1.67 -13.69 -28.98
CA LEU A 26 1.10 -13.51 -27.65
C LEU A 26 -0.37 -13.18 -27.89
N ALA A 27 -1.24 -14.11 -27.47
CA ALA A 27 -2.63 -13.83 -27.31
C ALA A 27 -2.72 -12.74 -26.24
N LEU A 28 -2.70 -11.48 -26.66
CA LEU A 28 -3.30 -10.40 -25.92
C LEU A 28 -4.74 -10.85 -25.70
N SER A 29 -5.07 -11.26 -24.47
CA SER A 29 -6.45 -11.38 -24.04
C SER A 29 -7.16 -10.09 -24.49
N PRO A 30 -8.31 -10.19 -25.15
CA PRO A 30 -9.02 -8.99 -25.55
C PRO A 30 -9.37 -8.27 -24.25
N VAL A 31 -8.68 -7.16 -24.00
CA VAL A 31 -9.19 -6.10 -23.13
C VAL A 31 -10.62 -5.90 -23.60
N ALA A 32 -11.59 -6.18 -22.73
CA ALA A 32 -12.96 -5.77 -23.02
C ALA A 32 -12.88 -4.31 -23.43
N ALA A 33 -13.24 -4.06 -24.69
CA ALA A 33 -13.21 -2.73 -25.26
C ALA A 33 -14.30 -1.91 -24.57
N PHE A 34 -14.02 -1.42 -23.37
CA PHE A 34 -14.83 -0.41 -22.69
C PHE A 34 -14.52 0.94 -23.32
N ALA A 35 -14.92 1.08 -24.58
CA ALA A 35 -14.97 2.36 -25.28
C ALA A 35 -15.93 2.24 -26.47
N ALA A 36 -17.15 1.75 -26.23
CA ALA A 36 -18.25 2.21 -27.07
C ALA A 36 -18.58 3.62 -26.59
N THR A 37 -18.22 4.65 -27.38
CA THR A 37 -18.86 5.97 -27.26
C THR A 37 -20.35 5.74 -27.13
N PRO A 38 -21.06 6.33 -26.14
CA PRO A 38 -22.48 6.05 -26.01
C PRO A 38 -23.14 6.34 -27.36
N ALA A 39 -23.69 5.29 -27.96
CA ALA A 39 -24.74 5.47 -28.95
C ALA A 39 -25.82 6.33 -28.28
N ASN A 40 -26.67 6.99 -29.06
CA ASN A 40 -27.76 7.80 -28.51
C ASN A 40 -28.43 7.04 -27.34
N VAL A 41 -28.26 7.54 -26.11
CA VAL A 41 -28.63 6.81 -24.88
C VAL A 41 -30.12 6.51 -24.80
N ALA A 42 -30.93 7.23 -25.60
CA ALA A 42 -32.36 7.01 -25.75
C ALA A 42 -32.72 5.88 -26.75
N GLN A 43 -31.74 5.25 -27.41
CA GLN A 43 -31.95 4.11 -28.30
C GLN A 43 -31.83 2.78 -27.54
N ASN A 44 -32.52 1.75 -28.04
CA ASN A 44 -32.42 0.40 -27.50
C ASN A 44 -30.94 -0.07 -27.50
N GLY A 45 -30.44 -0.46 -26.33
CA GLY A 45 -29.04 -0.84 -26.15
C GLY A 45 -28.04 0.33 -26.07
N GLY A 46 -28.45 1.57 -26.35
CA GLY A 46 -27.55 2.73 -26.42
C GLY A 46 -26.93 3.15 -25.09
N ALA A 47 -27.52 2.74 -23.97
CA ALA A 47 -27.01 2.96 -22.61
C ALA A 47 -26.44 1.70 -21.95
N ALA A 48 -26.38 0.56 -22.65
CA ALA A 48 -25.88 -0.69 -22.08
C ALA A 48 -24.35 -0.63 -21.91
N ARG A 49 -23.85 -0.91 -20.70
CA ARG A 49 -22.40 -1.01 -20.40
C ARG A 49 -21.82 -2.37 -20.80
N SER A 50 -22.66 -3.41 -20.83
CA SER A 50 -22.37 -4.70 -21.44
C SER A 50 -23.59 -5.16 -22.22
N ILE A 51 -23.39 -5.56 -23.48
CA ILE A 51 -24.42 -6.19 -24.32
C ILE A 51 -24.22 -7.71 -24.36
N ASP A 52 -22.98 -8.15 -24.14
CA ASP A 52 -22.58 -9.55 -24.17
C ASP A 52 -22.43 -10.11 -22.73
N ASP A 53 -22.37 -11.44 -22.65
CA ASP A 53 -22.13 -12.17 -21.40
C ASP A 53 -20.68 -11.97 -20.91
N SER A 54 -20.53 -11.63 -19.63
CA SER A 54 -19.22 -11.37 -19.00
C SER A 54 -18.65 -12.59 -18.24
N THR A 55 -19.26 -13.77 -18.33
CA THR A 55 -18.88 -14.94 -17.52
C THR A 55 -17.41 -15.32 -17.75
N GLN A 56 -16.99 -15.42 -19.02
CA GLN A 56 -15.60 -15.79 -19.32
C GLN A 56 -14.62 -14.71 -18.87
N LEU A 57 -14.96 -13.43 -19.05
CA LEU A 57 -14.12 -12.32 -18.60
C LEU A 57 -13.91 -12.35 -17.08
N LEU A 58 -14.97 -12.63 -16.32
CA LEU A 58 -14.86 -12.74 -14.87
C LEU A 58 -14.06 -13.97 -14.46
N LEU A 59 -14.24 -15.11 -15.11
CA LEU A 59 -13.42 -16.31 -14.87
C LEU A 59 -11.94 -16.04 -15.14
N ASP A 60 -11.63 -15.32 -16.22
CA ASP A 60 -10.25 -14.94 -16.58
C ASP A 60 -9.64 -13.93 -15.59
N SER A 61 -10.48 -13.17 -14.87
CA SER A 61 -10.04 -12.20 -13.85
C SER A 61 -9.81 -12.83 -12.47
N VAL A 62 -10.25 -14.07 -12.24
CA VAL A 62 -10.01 -14.79 -10.98
C VAL A 62 -8.64 -15.47 -11.06
N GLU A 63 -7.62 -14.71 -10.69
CA GLU A 63 -6.23 -15.16 -10.67
C GLU A 63 -5.92 -15.87 -9.33
N VAL A 64 -5.64 -17.17 -9.41
CA VAL A 64 -5.30 -18.00 -8.25
C VAL A 64 -3.79 -17.98 -8.02
N GLY A 65 -3.36 -17.57 -6.84
CA GLY A 65 -1.96 -17.59 -6.45
C GLY A 65 -1.58 -16.40 -5.57
N PRO A 66 -0.33 -16.37 -5.09
CA PRO A 66 0.19 -15.23 -4.35
C PRO A 66 0.42 -14.03 -5.29
N ALA A 67 0.32 -12.85 -4.72
CA ALA A 67 0.80 -11.61 -5.32
C ALA A 67 2.26 -11.38 -4.90
N LYS A 68 3.07 -10.88 -5.83
CA LYS A 68 4.40 -10.33 -5.52
C LYS A 68 4.27 -8.94 -4.88
N ASN A 69 3.34 -8.13 -5.41
CA ASN A 69 3.13 -6.75 -4.98
C ASN A 69 1.66 -6.48 -4.65
N VAL A 70 1.41 -5.53 -3.76
CA VAL A 70 0.07 -5.01 -3.48
C VAL A 70 0.07 -3.49 -3.54
N ILE A 71 -0.87 -2.92 -4.29
CA ILE A 71 -1.17 -1.49 -4.30
C ILE A 71 -2.60 -1.28 -3.77
N LEU A 72 -2.71 -0.66 -2.60
CA LEU A 72 -3.98 -0.28 -1.97
C LEU A 72 -4.23 1.21 -2.22
N LEU A 73 -5.29 1.55 -2.96
CA LEU A 73 -5.69 2.93 -3.20
C LEU A 73 -6.96 3.27 -2.41
N ILE A 74 -6.86 4.30 -1.57
CA ILE A 74 -7.94 4.78 -0.71
C ILE A 74 -8.42 6.15 -1.20
N GLY A 75 -9.71 6.27 -1.50
CA GLY A 75 -10.36 7.57 -1.57
C GLY A 75 -11.05 7.86 -0.25
N ASP A 76 -10.46 8.71 0.59
CA ASP A 76 -11.05 9.10 1.89
C ASP A 76 -12.45 9.69 1.67
N GLY A 77 -13.48 9.12 2.31
CA GLY A 77 -14.88 9.50 2.12
C GLY A 77 -15.50 9.19 0.75
N MET A 78 -14.82 8.41 -0.11
CA MET A 78 -15.25 8.14 -1.50
C MET A 78 -16.28 7.01 -1.62
N GLY A 79 -17.49 7.23 -1.10
CA GLY A 79 -18.62 6.33 -1.30
C GLY A 79 -19.11 6.27 -2.76
N ASP A 80 -20.10 5.40 -3.02
CA ASP A 80 -20.67 5.25 -4.36
C ASP A 80 -21.30 6.55 -4.92
N SER A 81 -21.77 7.45 -4.03
CA SER A 81 -22.32 8.76 -4.41
C SER A 81 -21.23 9.68 -4.95
N GLU A 82 -20.07 9.68 -4.32
CA GLU A 82 -18.90 10.48 -4.69
C GLU A 82 -18.32 10.03 -6.03
N ILE A 83 -18.18 8.71 -6.20
CA ILE A 83 -17.76 8.10 -7.48
C ILE A 83 -18.75 8.50 -8.58
N THR A 84 -20.06 8.40 -8.31
CA THR A 84 -21.10 8.73 -9.30
C THR A 84 -21.14 10.22 -9.63
N SER A 85 -20.93 11.09 -8.64
CA SER A 85 -20.88 12.54 -8.84
C SER A 85 -19.71 12.93 -9.76
N ALA A 86 -18.53 12.36 -9.51
CA ALA A 86 -17.36 12.60 -10.36
C ALA A 86 -17.54 12.05 -11.78
N ARG A 87 -18.05 10.82 -11.91
CA ARG A 87 -18.34 10.20 -13.22
C ARG A 87 -19.33 11.05 -14.02
N ASN A 88 -20.47 11.40 -13.42
CA ASN A 88 -21.51 12.19 -14.07
C ASN A 88 -20.98 13.55 -14.52
N TYR A 89 -20.20 14.22 -13.67
CA TYR A 89 -19.66 15.54 -13.99
C TYR A 89 -18.66 15.49 -15.15
N ALA A 90 -17.66 14.61 -15.07
CA ALA A 90 -16.50 14.64 -15.97
C ALA A 90 -16.63 13.75 -17.21
N TYR A 91 -17.34 12.61 -17.09
CA TYR A 91 -17.46 11.59 -18.13
C TYR A 91 -18.90 11.38 -18.61
N GLY A 92 -19.88 11.98 -17.92
CA GLY A 92 -21.30 11.87 -18.23
C GLY A 92 -21.91 10.63 -17.58
N ALA A 93 -23.23 10.60 -17.46
CA ALA A 93 -23.93 9.52 -16.75
C ALA A 93 -23.71 8.14 -17.40
N GLY A 94 -23.55 8.12 -18.73
CA GLY A 94 -23.21 6.91 -19.51
C GLY A 94 -21.71 6.63 -19.62
N GLY A 95 -20.85 7.55 -19.18
CA GLY A 95 -19.39 7.41 -19.24
C GLY A 95 -18.82 6.48 -18.17
N THR A 96 -17.50 6.37 -18.13
CA THR A 96 -16.73 5.51 -17.20
C THR A 96 -15.50 6.26 -16.70
N LEU A 97 -15.18 6.09 -15.42
CA LEU A 97 -13.90 6.49 -14.84
C LEU A 97 -12.82 5.47 -15.27
N PRO A 98 -11.81 5.85 -16.07
CA PRO A 98 -10.89 4.88 -16.68
C PRO A 98 -10.06 4.02 -15.71
N GLY A 99 -9.83 4.48 -14.48
CA GLY A 99 -9.19 3.73 -13.42
C GLY A 99 -10.20 3.06 -12.50
N ILE A 100 -10.96 3.88 -11.75
CA ILE A 100 -11.84 3.43 -10.66
C ILE A 100 -12.88 2.42 -11.15
N ASP A 101 -13.47 2.60 -12.34
CA ASP A 101 -14.49 1.69 -12.89
C ASP A 101 -13.89 0.48 -13.63
N ALA A 102 -12.57 0.41 -13.81
CA ALA A 102 -11.91 -0.60 -14.64
C ALA A 102 -11.52 -1.89 -13.89
N LEU A 103 -11.64 -1.91 -12.55
CA LEU A 103 -11.37 -3.10 -11.74
C LEU A 103 -12.52 -4.12 -11.90
N PRO A 104 -12.24 -5.37 -12.34
CA PRO A 104 -13.27 -6.30 -12.77
C PRO A 104 -14.03 -6.98 -11.63
N LEU A 105 -13.41 -7.11 -10.45
CA LEU A 105 -13.99 -7.80 -9.29
C LEU A 105 -14.46 -6.75 -8.29
N THR A 106 -15.75 -6.77 -7.93
CA THR A 106 -16.35 -5.77 -7.05
C THR A 106 -17.18 -6.41 -5.94
N GLY A 107 -17.17 -5.75 -4.79
CA GLY A 107 -18.02 -6.05 -3.65
C GLY A 107 -18.38 -4.77 -2.90
N GLN A 108 -18.94 -4.95 -1.71
CA GLN A 108 -19.25 -3.89 -0.76
C GLN A 108 -18.70 -4.30 0.60
N TYR A 109 -18.28 -3.33 1.41
CA TYR A 109 -17.83 -3.65 2.75
C TYR A 109 -18.40 -2.77 3.86
N THR A 110 -18.41 -3.30 5.08
CA THR A 110 -18.88 -2.59 6.28
C THR A 110 -17.76 -1.83 6.98
N THR A 111 -18.08 -0.63 7.47
CA THR A 111 -17.06 0.32 7.96
C THR A 111 -17.15 0.63 9.46
N TYR A 112 -18.22 0.25 10.17
CA TYR A 112 -18.44 0.56 11.59
C TYR A 112 -17.19 0.42 12.49
N SER A 113 -17.05 1.30 13.49
CA SER A 113 -16.02 1.24 14.55
C SER A 113 -16.60 0.66 15.85
N VAL A 114 -15.92 0.76 16.98
CA VAL A 114 -16.45 0.35 18.29
C VAL A 114 -16.36 1.45 19.34
N TYR A 115 -17.29 1.50 20.28
CA TYR A 115 -17.17 2.44 21.41
C TYR A 115 -16.00 2.05 22.32
N ARG A 116 -15.19 3.04 22.72
CA ARG A 116 -14.06 2.87 23.64
C ARG A 116 -14.48 2.57 25.08
N ASP A 117 -15.48 3.30 25.55
CA ASP A 117 -15.78 3.42 26.98
C ASP A 117 -17.28 3.27 27.28
N GLY A 118 -17.61 3.13 28.57
CA GLY A 118 -18.98 3.09 29.06
C GLY A 118 -19.71 1.77 28.80
N ALA A 119 -21.05 1.79 28.94
CA ALA A 119 -21.89 0.59 28.84
C ALA A 119 -21.93 -0.04 27.43
N ASN A 120 -21.38 0.66 26.44
CA ASN A 120 -21.29 0.20 25.05
C ASN A 120 -19.86 -0.17 24.63
N LYS A 121 -18.87 -0.17 25.53
CA LYS A 121 -17.50 -0.57 25.18
C LYS A 121 -17.45 -1.84 24.35
N GLY A 122 -16.75 -1.80 23.21
CA GLY A 122 -16.59 -2.92 22.28
C GLY A 122 -17.83 -3.21 21.41
N LYS A 123 -18.92 -2.45 21.52
CA LYS A 123 -20.08 -2.56 20.64
C LYS A 123 -19.93 -1.63 19.43
N PRO A 124 -20.58 -1.94 18.29
CA PRO A 124 -20.50 -1.12 17.09
C PRO A 124 -20.88 0.35 17.32
N ASP A 125 -20.04 1.24 16.84
CA ASP A 125 -20.39 2.62 16.50
C ASP A 125 -20.56 2.72 14.97
N TYR A 126 -21.71 3.20 14.54
CA TYR A 126 -22.17 2.98 13.17
C TYR A 126 -21.61 3.97 12.15
N VAL A 127 -21.06 5.10 12.61
CA VAL A 127 -20.51 6.16 11.74
C VAL A 127 -19.11 6.51 12.25
N PRO A 128 -18.09 5.78 11.79
CA PRO A 128 -16.73 5.91 12.30
C PRO A 128 -15.98 7.11 11.68
N ASP A 129 -14.83 7.43 12.25
CA ASP A 129 -13.85 8.32 11.65
C ASP A 129 -12.76 7.57 10.83
N SER A 130 -11.93 8.31 10.09
CA SER A 130 -10.84 7.77 9.27
C SER A 130 -9.77 7.01 10.08
N ALA A 131 -9.62 7.31 11.37
CA ALA A 131 -8.64 6.64 12.24
C ALA A 131 -9.07 5.22 12.58
N ALA A 132 -10.32 5.04 13.05
CA ALA A 132 -10.82 3.70 13.38
C ALA A 132 -10.97 2.80 12.15
N THR A 133 -11.44 3.37 11.04
CA THR A 133 -11.57 2.66 9.76
C THR A 133 -10.23 2.31 9.16
N GLY A 134 -9.28 3.26 9.16
CA GLY A 134 -7.89 3.03 8.77
C GLY A 134 -7.22 1.91 9.53
N SER A 135 -7.36 1.92 10.85
CA SER A 135 -6.82 0.89 11.72
C SER A 135 -7.38 -0.49 11.38
N ALA A 136 -8.65 -0.56 10.93
CA ALA A 136 -9.29 -1.83 10.60
C ALA A 136 -8.63 -2.54 9.41
N TRP A 137 -8.33 -1.84 8.31
CA TRP A 137 -7.63 -2.49 7.18
C TRP A 137 -6.12 -2.57 7.41
N ALA A 138 -5.54 -1.67 8.21
CA ALA A 138 -4.11 -1.69 8.49
C ALA A 138 -3.72 -2.82 9.45
N THR A 139 -4.59 -3.23 10.38
CA THR A 139 -4.25 -4.19 11.44
C THR A 139 -5.15 -5.43 11.49
N GLY A 140 -6.30 -5.40 10.80
CA GLY A 140 -7.33 -6.43 10.91
C GLY A 140 -8.16 -6.33 12.20
N THR A 141 -7.97 -5.28 12.99
CA THR A 141 -8.64 -5.07 14.29
C THR A 141 -9.52 -3.83 14.26
N LYS A 142 -10.81 -3.97 14.59
CA LYS A 142 -11.70 -2.82 14.81
C LYS A 142 -11.32 -2.11 16.10
N THR A 143 -11.36 -0.78 16.06
CA THR A 143 -11.06 0.09 17.20
C THR A 143 -12.05 1.24 17.32
N TYR A 144 -11.79 2.16 18.24
CA TYR A 144 -12.64 3.32 18.50
C TYR A 144 -12.22 4.55 17.71
N ASP A 145 -13.15 5.47 17.49
CA ASP A 145 -12.89 6.71 16.75
C ASP A 145 -11.74 7.52 17.36
N ASN A 146 -10.89 8.08 16.49
CA ASN A 146 -9.59 8.70 16.79
C ASN A 146 -8.43 7.74 17.07
N ALA A 147 -8.64 6.45 17.31
CA ALA A 147 -7.53 5.55 17.59
C ALA A 147 -6.76 5.22 16.30
N ILE A 148 -5.43 5.27 16.37
CA ILE A 148 -4.54 4.89 15.27
C ILE A 148 -3.86 3.59 15.67
N SER A 149 -4.19 2.50 14.97
CA SER A 149 -3.57 1.17 15.05
C SER A 149 -3.32 0.64 16.46
N VAL A 150 -4.28 0.91 17.35
CA VAL A 150 -4.41 0.30 18.68
C VAL A 150 -5.77 -0.38 18.78
N ASP A 151 -5.89 -1.41 19.59
CA ASP A 151 -7.17 -2.04 19.88
C ASP A 151 -8.06 -1.17 20.79
N VAL A 152 -9.24 -1.68 21.16
CA VAL A 152 -10.20 -0.96 22.02
C VAL A 152 -9.67 -0.62 23.41
N ASP A 153 -8.63 -1.31 23.87
CA ASP A 153 -7.96 -1.12 25.14
C ASP A 153 -6.71 -0.23 25.02
N GLY A 154 -6.37 0.22 23.81
CA GLY A 154 -5.21 1.05 23.52
C GLY A 154 -3.91 0.25 23.35
N VAL A 155 -3.99 -1.07 23.15
CA VAL A 155 -2.81 -1.91 22.90
C VAL A 155 -2.41 -1.79 21.42
N PRO A 156 -1.16 -1.43 21.09
CA PRO A 156 -0.66 -1.42 19.71
C PRO A 156 -0.94 -2.73 18.98
N GLN A 157 -1.30 -2.61 17.70
CA GLN A 157 -1.53 -3.74 16.79
C GLN A 157 -0.61 -3.62 15.59
N ASP A 158 0.07 -4.70 15.20
CA ASP A 158 0.99 -4.70 14.06
C ASP A 158 0.26 -4.33 12.76
N THR A 159 0.85 -3.40 12.02
CA THR A 159 0.27 -2.90 10.77
C THR A 159 0.72 -3.71 9.55
N LEU A 160 -0.05 -3.66 8.46
CA LEU A 160 0.30 -4.27 7.17
C LEU A 160 1.69 -3.85 6.71
N LEU A 161 2.02 -2.56 6.86
CA LEU A 161 3.31 -2.03 6.46
C LEU A 161 4.45 -2.62 7.30
N GLU A 162 4.29 -2.69 8.62
CA GLU A 162 5.28 -3.29 9.52
C GLU A 162 5.48 -4.78 9.22
N ILE A 163 4.39 -5.52 9.05
CA ILE A 163 4.41 -6.93 8.69
C ILE A 163 5.09 -7.14 7.34
N ALA A 164 4.76 -6.32 6.33
CA ALA A 164 5.38 -6.39 5.01
C ALA A 164 6.90 -6.14 5.08
N LYS A 165 7.31 -5.10 5.82
CA LYS A 165 8.73 -4.77 6.04
C LYS A 165 9.47 -5.90 6.74
N ALA A 166 8.90 -6.46 7.81
CA ALA A 166 9.51 -7.55 8.56
C ALA A 166 9.70 -8.82 7.72
N ASN A 167 8.83 -9.03 6.72
CA ASN A 167 8.94 -10.10 5.73
C ASN A 167 9.84 -9.74 4.53
N GLY A 168 10.63 -8.67 4.63
CA GLY A 168 11.57 -8.23 3.60
C GLY A 168 10.93 -7.60 2.36
N LYS A 169 9.64 -7.27 2.39
CA LYS A 169 9.00 -6.52 1.30
C LYS A 169 9.42 -5.06 1.35
N LYS A 170 9.48 -4.42 0.19
CA LYS A 170 9.54 -2.96 0.11
C LYS A 170 8.21 -2.35 0.56
N THR A 171 8.26 -1.18 1.14
CA THR A 171 7.11 -0.52 1.76
C THR A 171 7.01 0.94 1.37
N GLY A 172 5.81 1.34 0.92
CA GLY A 172 5.48 2.70 0.51
C GLY A 172 4.18 3.20 1.10
N ASN A 173 4.15 4.48 1.47
CA ASN A 173 2.94 5.15 1.97
C ASN A 173 2.84 6.57 1.38
N VAL A 174 1.80 6.80 0.58
CA VAL A 174 1.63 8.01 -0.23
C VAL A 174 0.26 8.63 0.05
N SER A 175 0.22 9.94 0.26
CA SER A 175 -1.04 10.66 0.49
C SER A 175 -0.99 12.10 0.00
N THR A 176 -2.14 12.64 -0.39
CA THR A 176 -2.33 14.09 -0.59
C THR A 176 -2.62 14.86 0.71
N ALA A 177 -2.79 14.17 1.84
CA ALA A 177 -2.91 14.78 3.15
C ALA A 177 -1.55 15.12 3.79
N GLU A 178 -1.61 15.75 4.95
CA GLU A 178 -0.55 15.68 5.95
C GLU A 178 -0.25 14.22 6.28
N LEU A 179 1.04 13.83 6.28
CA LEU A 179 1.43 12.45 6.59
C LEU A 179 1.02 11.99 8.00
N GLN A 180 0.70 12.92 8.88
CA GLN A 180 0.21 12.66 10.24
C GLN A 180 -1.30 12.43 10.30
N ASP A 181 -2.03 12.72 9.23
CA ASP A 181 -3.45 12.43 9.20
C ASP A 181 -3.71 10.93 9.26
N ALA A 182 -4.93 10.53 9.62
CA ALA A 182 -5.23 9.18 10.05
C ALA A 182 -4.84 8.11 9.03
N THR A 183 -5.27 8.25 7.78
CA THR A 183 -5.10 7.23 6.74
C THR A 183 -3.63 6.85 6.46
N PRO A 184 -2.67 7.80 6.33
CA PRO A 184 -1.26 7.43 6.28
C PRO A 184 -0.74 7.00 7.66
N ALA A 185 -1.16 7.63 8.76
CA ALA A 185 -0.67 7.33 10.10
C ALA A 185 -0.97 5.90 10.57
N VAL A 186 -2.11 5.31 10.19
CA VAL A 186 -2.48 3.93 10.59
C VAL A 186 -1.52 2.86 10.05
N GLN A 187 -0.68 3.18 9.07
CA GLN A 187 0.36 2.27 8.59
C GLN A 187 1.70 2.42 9.32
N ALA A 188 1.85 3.42 10.20
CA ALA A 188 3.18 3.80 10.72
C ALA A 188 3.20 4.31 12.16
N ALA A 189 2.08 4.36 12.86
CA ALA A 189 2.01 4.85 14.23
C ALA A 189 0.95 4.08 15.03
N HIS A 190 1.12 4.08 16.35
CA HIS A 190 0.15 3.57 17.31
C HIS A 190 -0.08 4.65 18.37
N VAL A 191 -1.25 5.28 18.34
CA VAL A 191 -1.62 6.34 19.29
C VAL A 191 -3.10 6.27 19.64
N ALA A 192 -3.42 6.62 20.87
CA ALA A 192 -4.79 6.65 21.36
C ALA A 192 -5.64 7.77 20.72
N ALA A 193 -5.00 8.77 20.12
CA ALA A 193 -5.67 9.90 19.48
C ALA A 193 -4.93 10.38 18.21
N ARG A 194 -5.64 10.40 17.08
CA ARG A 194 -5.15 10.87 15.76
C ARG A 194 -4.60 12.29 15.75
N SER A 195 -4.94 13.11 16.74
CA SER A 195 -4.43 14.48 16.87
C SER A 195 -3.01 14.58 17.45
N CYS A 196 -2.38 13.46 17.81
CA CYS A 196 -0.99 13.37 18.28
C CYS A 196 0.04 13.51 17.12
N TYR A 197 -0.06 14.60 16.35
CA TYR A 197 0.72 14.79 15.11
C TYR A 197 2.24 14.87 15.32
N GLY A 198 2.69 15.65 16.29
CA GLY A 198 4.11 15.90 16.53
C GLY A 198 4.41 16.16 18.02
N PRO A 199 5.70 16.36 18.37
CA PRO A 199 6.12 16.58 19.75
C PRO A 199 5.41 17.73 20.49
N ASP A 200 4.94 18.76 19.78
CA ASP A 200 4.22 19.89 20.37
C ASP A 200 2.75 19.57 20.70
N SER A 201 2.21 18.44 20.22
CA SER A 201 0.86 17.94 20.51
C SER A 201 0.74 17.29 21.91
N VAL A 202 1.41 17.85 22.91
CA VAL A 202 1.61 17.22 24.25
C VAL A 202 0.30 16.76 24.89
N THR A 203 -0.74 17.60 24.82
CA THR A 203 -2.04 17.29 25.46
C THR A 203 -2.78 16.19 24.71
N GLN A 204 -2.67 16.18 23.38
CA GLN A 204 -3.33 15.22 22.50
C GLN A 204 -2.65 13.85 22.58
N CYS A 205 -1.33 13.82 22.66
CA CYS A 205 -0.55 12.58 22.79
C CYS A 205 -0.72 11.93 24.16
N GLY A 206 -0.84 12.71 25.24
CA GLY A 206 -1.03 12.15 26.57
C GLY A 206 0.06 11.14 26.94
N ALA A 207 -0.33 9.89 27.23
CA ALA A 207 0.59 8.82 27.59
C ALA A 207 1.46 8.33 26.40
N ASP A 208 1.05 8.60 25.16
CA ASP A 208 1.81 8.18 23.98
C ASP A 208 3.02 9.08 23.73
N ALA A 209 3.08 10.27 24.33
CA ALA A 209 4.20 11.19 24.16
C ALA A 209 5.52 10.58 24.65
N LEU A 210 6.60 10.80 23.89
CA LEU A 210 7.91 10.20 24.19
C LEU A 210 8.46 10.67 25.55
N ASP A 211 8.22 11.93 25.92
CA ASP A 211 8.60 12.48 27.23
C ASP A 211 7.74 11.99 28.41
N GLN A 212 6.70 11.20 28.12
CA GLN A 212 5.89 10.47 29.11
C GLN A 212 6.20 8.96 29.11
N GLY A 213 7.17 8.50 28.31
CA GLY A 213 7.55 7.09 28.19
C GLY A 213 6.71 6.29 27.19
N GLY A 214 5.88 6.96 26.38
CA GLY A 214 5.16 6.33 25.26
C GLY A 214 6.03 6.16 24.01
N LEU A 215 5.43 5.67 22.93
CA LEU A 215 6.11 5.42 21.65
C LEU A 215 6.48 6.69 20.87
N GLY A 216 5.98 7.86 21.29
CA GLY A 216 6.16 9.13 20.62
C GLY A 216 4.95 9.55 19.78
N SER A 217 5.02 10.77 19.26
CA SER A 217 4.04 11.32 18.34
C SER A 217 4.00 10.58 17.01
N ILE A 218 2.93 10.77 16.22
CA ILE A 218 2.78 10.17 14.89
C ILE A 218 3.99 10.50 14.01
N SER A 219 4.49 11.73 14.01
CA SER A 219 5.67 12.10 13.21
C SER A 219 6.95 11.38 13.68
N GLU A 220 7.16 11.21 14.99
CA GLU A 220 8.29 10.44 15.53
C GLU A 220 8.18 8.97 15.13
N GLN A 221 6.98 8.39 15.22
CA GLN A 221 6.72 7.00 14.86
C GLN A 221 6.82 6.74 13.36
N ILE A 222 6.43 7.67 12.47
CA ILE A 222 6.65 7.56 11.02
C ILE A 222 8.13 7.40 10.68
N ILE A 223 9.02 8.17 11.35
CA ILE A 223 10.47 8.01 11.19
C ILE A 223 10.92 6.69 11.85
N GLY A 224 10.33 6.31 12.98
CA GLY A 224 10.57 5.02 13.67
C GLY A 224 10.29 3.79 12.80
N THR A 225 9.12 3.73 12.16
CA THR A 225 8.67 2.60 11.35
C THR A 225 9.51 2.43 10.09
N ARG A 226 10.02 3.54 9.52
CA ARG A 226 11.05 3.50 8.47
C ARG A 226 10.64 2.66 7.26
N ALA A 227 9.52 3.03 6.66
CA ALA A 227 9.18 2.60 5.31
C ALA A 227 10.28 3.03 4.33
N ASP A 228 10.45 2.30 3.23
CA ASP A 228 11.43 2.69 2.19
C ASP A 228 11.06 4.05 1.58
N LEU A 229 9.76 4.34 1.47
CA LEU A 229 9.23 5.55 0.88
C LEU A 229 7.98 6.07 1.59
N THR A 230 8.01 7.32 2.06
CA THR A 230 6.83 8.02 2.61
C THR A 230 6.68 9.39 1.94
N LEU A 231 5.58 9.63 1.24
CA LEU A 231 5.36 10.85 0.44
C LEU A 231 4.02 11.53 0.77
N GLY A 232 4.05 12.81 1.13
CA GLY A 232 2.83 13.58 1.35
C GLY A 232 3.08 15.01 1.79
N GLY A 233 2.10 15.61 2.46
CA GLY A 233 2.19 16.94 3.06
C GLY A 233 2.70 16.90 4.50
N GLY A 234 2.33 17.91 5.30
CA GLY A 234 2.53 17.88 6.76
C GLY A 234 3.96 18.22 7.22
N ALA A 235 4.69 19.03 6.45
CA ALA A 235 6.05 19.43 6.82
C ALA A 235 6.14 20.20 8.15
N THR A 236 5.04 20.84 8.59
CA THR A 236 5.01 21.60 9.86
C THR A 236 5.37 20.74 11.07
N SER A 237 4.81 19.53 11.19
CA SER A 237 5.04 18.65 12.35
C SER A 237 6.48 18.11 12.38
N PHE A 238 7.07 17.82 11.21
CA PHE A 238 8.48 17.39 11.13
C PHE A 238 9.49 18.52 11.42
N GLY A 239 9.05 19.77 11.38
CA GLY A 239 9.84 20.93 11.79
C GLY A 239 9.93 21.12 13.32
N GLN A 240 9.13 20.39 14.10
CA GLN A 240 9.16 20.45 15.56
C GLN A 240 10.37 19.71 16.12
N SER A 241 10.78 20.05 17.35
CA SER A 241 11.90 19.40 18.03
C SER A 241 11.44 18.24 18.90
N ALA A 242 12.18 17.12 18.85
CA ALA A 242 11.96 16.00 19.77
C ALA A 242 12.13 16.46 21.23
N ARG A 243 11.21 16.04 22.09
CA ARG A 243 11.16 16.49 23.50
C ARG A 243 11.91 15.56 24.46
N ALA A 244 12.21 14.34 24.03
CA ALA A 244 12.95 13.31 24.76
C ALA A 244 13.67 12.36 23.78
N GLY A 245 14.35 11.34 24.32
CA GLY A 245 15.07 10.33 23.53
C GLY A 245 16.42 10.82 22.99
N GLN A 246 17.05 9.97 22.16
CA GLN A 246 18.40 10.19 21.62
C GLN A 246 18.57 11.51 20.84
N TRP A 247 17.49 12.00 20.22
CA TRP A 247 17.50 13.22 19.41
C TRP A 247 16.84 14.41 20.12
N GLN A 248 16.77 14.39 21.46
CA GLN A 248 16.16 15.49 22.22
C GLN A 248 16.77 16.85 21.85
N GLY A 249 15.92 17.80 21.47
CA GLY A 249 16.30 19.15 21.06
C GLY A 249 16.47 19.33 19.55
N ASP A 250 16.72 18.27 18.80
CA ASP A 250 16.81 18.31 17.34
C ASP A 250 15.43 18.31 16.70
N THR A 251 15.31 18.98 15.55
CA THR A 251 14.08 18.88 14.73
C THR A 251 13.91 17.46 14.20
N LEU A 252 12.68 17.01 13.98
CA LEU A 252 12.44 15.68 13.41
C LEU A 252 13.02 15.53 11.98
N PHE A 253 13.15 16.62 11.21
CA PHE A 253 13.92 16.60 9.96
C PHE A 253 15.40 16.28 10.17
N ALA A 254 16.04 16.90 11.17
CA ALA A 254 17.43 16.63 11.51
C ALA A 254 17.59 15.18 12.01
N GLN A 255 16.65 14.71 12.85
CA GLN A 255 16.60 13.30 13.26
C GLN A 255 16.48 12.36 12.05
N ALA A 256 15.59 12.63 11.11
CA ALA A 256 15.43 11.80 9.91
C ALA A 256 16.74 11.77 9.10
N GLN A 257 17.38 12.91 8.88
CA GLN A 257 18.65 13.00 8.16
C GLN A 257 19.78 12.24 8.86
N ASP A 258 19.90 12.38 10.18
CA ASP A 258 20.86 11.63 11.01
C ASP A 258 20.65 10.12 10.90
N ARG A 259 19.39 9.69 10.80
CA ARG A 259 18.99 8.30 10.56
C ARG A 259 19.09 7.86 9.09
N GLY A 260 19.69 8.66 8.20
CA GLY A 260 19.97 8.29 6.81
C GLY A 260 18.82 8.55 5.82
N TYR A 261 17.77 9.28 6.22
CA TYR A 261 16.70 9.62 5.30
C TYR A 261 17.13 10.62 4.23
N GLN A 262 16.65 10.38 3.01
CA GLN A 262 16.57 11.36 1.95
C GLN A 262 15.32 12.23 2.19
N VAL A 263 15.50 13.42 2.76
CA VAL A 263 14.40 14.38 2.98
C VAL A 263 14.19 15.22 1.72
N VAL A 264 13.00 15.11 1.13
CA VAL A 264 12.62 15.76 -0.13
C VAL A 264 11.42 16.68 0.09
N ARG A 265 11.42 17.85 -0.55
CA ARG A 265 10.37 18.88 -0.33
C ARG A 265 9.79 19.51 -1.59
N ASP A 266 10.22 19.10 -2.78
CA ASP A 266 9.71 19.61 -4.05
C ASP A 266 9.78 18.55 -5.16
N ALA A 267 9.17 18.86 -6.31
CA ALA A 267 9.14 17.96 -7.46
C ALA A 267 10.54 17.64 -8.01
N ALA A 268 11.44 18.62 -8.03
CA ALA A 268 12.80 18.41 -8.56
C ALA A 268 13.61 17.44 -7.69
N GLY A 269 13.48 17.54 -6.37
CA GLY A 269 14.08 16.61 -5.43
C GLY A 269 13.48 15.20 -5.55
N LEU A 270 12.17 15.09 -5.76
CA LEU A 270 11.50 13.81 -5.98
C LEU A 270 11.99 13.15 -7.28
N ASP A 271 12.06 13.91 -8.37
CA ASP A 271 12.55 13.44 -9.66
C ASP A 271 13.99 12.93 -9.58
N ALA A 272 14.84 13.59 -8.77
CA ALA A 272 16.24 13.25 -8.59
C ALA A 272 16.50 11.95 -7.82
N LEU A 273 15.51 11.41 -7.09
CA LEU A 273 15.67 10.15 -6.36
C LEU A 273 15.91 9.00 -7.33
N THR A 274 16.89 8.16 -7.01
CA THR A 274 17.22 6.96 -7.82
C THR A 274 17.09 5.65 -7.04
N THR A 275 17.03 5.75 -5.70
CA THR A 275 16.91 4.62 -4.79
C THR A 275 16.00 5.02 -3.62
N ALA A 276 15.19 4.08 -3.16
CA ALA A 276 14.48 4.14 -1.88
C ALA A 276 14.57 2.76 -1.22
N ASP A 277 15.35 2.67 -0.15
CA ASP A 277 15.56 1.43 0.59
C ASP A 277 15.80 1.68 2.08
N GLN A 278 16.00 0.62 2.89
CA GLN A 278 16.23 0.77 4.31
C GLN A 278 17.54 1.51 4.63
N ALA A 279 18.52 1.55 3.72
CA ALA A 279 19.76 2.30 3.90
C ALA A 279 19.57 3.80 3.56
N GLN A 280 18.72 4.11 2.58
CA GLN A 280 18.41 5.46 2.12
C GLN A 280 16.88 5.68 2.01
N PRO A 281 16.12 5.59 3.12
CA PRO A 281 14.67 5.74 3.07
C PRO A 281 14.29 7.17 2.72
N VAL A 282 13.13 7.35 2.11
CA VAL A 282 12.70 8.66 1.61
C VAL A 282 11.58 9.23 2.48
N LEU A 283 11.74 10.49 2.90
CA LEU A 283 10.69 11.29 3.53
C LEU A 283 10.38 12.51 2.67
N GLY A 284 9.33 12.43 1.87
CA GLY A 284 8.83 13.50 1.02
C GLY A 284 7.73 14.32 1.71
N THR A 285 8.00 15.59 2.01
CA THR A 285 7.03 16.54 2.62
C THR A 285 6.90 17.81 1.77
N PHE A 286 5.93 17.81 0.86
CA PHE A 286 5.85 18.79 -0.24
C PHE A 286 5.06 20.05 0.08
N THR A 287 4.26 20.02 1.14
CA THR A 287 3.47 21.14 1.64
C THR A 287 3.53 21.18 3.16
N ASP A 288 3.32 22.37 3.74
CA ASP A 288 3.32 22.52 5.21
C ASP A 288 2.15 21.77 5.87
N GLY A 289 0.97 21.80 5.23
CA GLY A 289 -0.22 21.02 5.57
C GLY A 289 -0.61 20.07 4.43
N ASN A 290 -1.91 19.91 4.18
CA ASN A 290 -2.45 19.12 3.05
C ASN A 290 -2.10 19.73 1.68
N PHE A 291 -2.11 18.90 0.63
CA PHE A 291 -1.97 19.37 -0.74
C PHE A 291 -3.15 20.27 -1.16
N PRO A 292 -2.92 21.26 -2.04
CA PRO A 292 -4.02 22.00 -2.66
C PRO A 292 -4.83 21.11 -3.61
N THR A 293 -6.16 21.25 -3.61
CA THR A 293 -7.09 20.44 -4.43
C THR A 293 -7.04 20.78 -5.91
N ARG A 294 -7.47 19.85 -6.78
CA ARG A 294 -7.43 19.93 -8.26
C ARG A 294 -8.26 21.08 -8.79
N TYR A 295 -9.49 21.16 -8.31
CA TYR A 295 -10.40 22.23 -8.65
C TYR A 295 -10.51 23.21 -7.49
N ALA A 296 -10.73 24.47 -7.87
CA ALA A 296 -11.05 25.53 -6.95
C ALA A 296 -12.40 25.24 -6.30
N ALA A 297 -12.53 25.65 -5.04
CA ALA A 297 -13.70 25.37 -4.26
C ALA A 297 -14.97 26.02 -4.85
N THR A 298 -16.05 25.26 -4.78
CA THR A 298 -17.42 25.73 -4.90
C THR A 298 -18.04 25.92 -3.52
N THR A 299 -19.04 26.80 -3.43
CA THR A 299 -19.76 27.05 -2.19
C THR A 299 -21.18 26.55 -2.32
N ALA A 300 -21.50 25.43 -1.68
CA ALA A 300 -22.88 25.03 -1.51
C ALA A 300 -23.63 26.01 -0.59
N THR A 301 -24.86 26.35 -0.95
CA THR A 301 -25.71 27.29 -0.18
C THR A 301 -27.13 26.75 -0.05
N VAL A 302 -27.90 27.28 0.90
CA VAL A 302 -29.34 26.96 0.97
C VAL A 302 -30.03 27.46 -0.29
N GLY A 303 -30.67 26.54 -1.03
CA GLY A 303 -31.27 26.83 -2.34
C GLY A 303 -30.26 26.93 -3.49
N GLY A 304 -28.98 26.60 -3.27
CA GLY A 304 -27.95 26.69 -4.30
C GLY A 304 -28.18 25.77 -5.51
N ALA A 305 -28.92 24.68 -5.34
CA ALA A 305 -29.38 23.81 -6.42
C ALA A 305 -30.34 24.48 -7.42
N ASP A 306 -30.99 25.60 -7.05
CA ASP A 306 -31.90 26.34 -7.91
C ASP A 306 -31.24 27.58 -8.55
N LEU A 307 -29.96 27.82 -8.25
CA LEU A 307 -29.15 28.85 -8.89
C LEU A 307 -28.64 28.37 -10.26
N ALA A 308 -28.04 29.29 -11.02
CA ALA A 308 -27.41 28.95 -12.29
C ALA A 308 -26.29 27.91 -12.06
N PRO A 309 -26.23 26.83 -12.87
CA PRO A 309 -25.26 25.77 -12.67
C PRO A 309 -23.84 26.27 -12.93
N GLN A 310 -22.90 25.81 -12.11
CA GLN A 310 -21.49 26.18 -12.17
C GLN A 310 -20.67 25.15 -12.94
N THR A 311 -19.51 25.57 -13.42
CA THR A 311 -18.49 24.66 -13.99
C THR A 311 -17.23 24.80 -13.15
N CYS A 312 -16.72 23.67 -12.66
CA CYS A 312 -15.50 23.61 -11.87
C CYS A 312 -14.33 24.24 -12.62
N GLN A 313 -13.52 25.01 -11.88
CA GLN A 313 -12.34 25.69 -12.43
C GLN A 313 -11.08 25.05 -11.84
N PRO A 314 -9.98 24.93 -12.61
CA PRO A 314 -8.69 24.53 -12.06
C PRO A 314 -8.28 25.41 -10.87
N ASN A 315 -7.74 24.80 -9.83
CA ASN A 315 -7.18 25.53 -8.70
C ASN A 315 -5.79 26.08 -9.06
N PRO A 316 -5.57 27.40 -9.10
CA PRO A 316 -4.26 27.97 -9.42
C PRO A 316 -3.15 27.50 -8.46
N ALA A 317 -3.48 27.19 -7.20
CA ALA A 317 -2.52 26.71 -6.21
C ALA A 317 -2.00 25.29 -6.51
N ARG A 318 -2.82 24.45 -7.16
CA ARG A 318 -2.40 23.10 -7.57
C ARG A 318 -1.59 23.09 -8.87
N LEU A 319 -1.74 24.12 -9.70
CA LEU A 319 -1.03 24.21 -10.97
C LEU A 319 0.46 24.59 -10.85
N SER A 320 0.95 24.94 -9.65
CA SER A 320 2.34 25.34 -9.44
C SER A 320 3.26 24.30 -8.80
N THR A 321 2.72 23.19 -8.26
CA THR A 321 3.53 22.19 -7.53
C THR A 321 4.24 21.21 -8.47
N GLY A 322 3.70 20.97 -9.67
CA GLY A 322 4.19 19.93 -10.58
C GLY A 322 3.95 18.50 -10.09
N LEU A 323 3.25 18.34 -8.96
CA LEU A 323 2.95 17.06 -8.32
C LEU A 323 1.45 16.77 -8.38
N SER A 324 1.10 15.55 -8.77
CA SER A 324 -0.24 14.97 -8.69
C SER A 324 -0.18 13.64 -7.93
N LEU A 325 -1.32 13.11 -7.49
CA LEU A 325 -1.34 11.78 -6.88
C LEU A 325 -0.84 10.72 -7.87
N GLN A 326 -1.14 10.89 -9.16
CA GLN A 326 -0.60 10.07 -10.24
C GLN A 326 0.94 10.10 -10.28
N SER A 327 1.57 11.28 -10.31
CA SER A 327 3.03 11.37 -10.40
C SER A 327 3.72 10.81 -9.15
N LEU A 328 3.12 11.00 -7.97
CA LEU A 328 3.61 10.39 -6.72
C LEU A 328 3.51 8.87 -6.78
N THR A 329 2.40 8.33 -7.30
CA THR A 329 2.18 6.89 -7.46
C THR A 329 3.19 6.27 -8.42
N GLU A 330 3.38 6.88 -9.60
CA GLU A 330 4.34 6.40 -10.61
C GLU A 330 5.76 6.38 -10.06
N LYS A 331 6.21 7.48 -9.43
CA LYS A 331 7.54 7.53 -8.83
C LYS A 331 7.71 6.50 -7.70
N SER A 332 6.64 6.24 -6.93
CA SER A 332 6.67 5.25 -5.86
C SER A 332 6.85 3.84 -6.41
N ILE A 333 6.09 3.48 -7.45
CA ILE A 333 6.23 2.20 -8.13
C ILE A 333 7.64 2.04 -8.69
N ASP A 334 8.17 3.07 -9.38
CA ASP A 334 9.51 3.05 -9.98
C ASP A 334 10.62 2.79 -8.94
N LEU A 335 10.49 3.33 -7.73
CA LEU A 335 11.47 3.17 -6.66
C LEU A 335 11.32 1.84 -5.89
N LEU A 336 10.09 1.34 -5.73
CA LEU A 336 9.79 0.13 -4.96
C LEU A 336 9.91 -1.15 -5.78
N ASP A 337 9.67 -1.11 -7.10
CA ASP A 337 9.80 -2.27 -8.01
C ASP A 337 11.27 -2.55 -8.37
N THR A 338 12.09 -2.77 -7.34
CA THR A 338 13.52 -3.06 -7.48
C THR A 338 13.84 -4.46 -6.97
N GLY A 339 13.86 -5.44 -7.88
CA GLY A 339 14.26 -6.82 -7.58
C GLY A 339 13.09 -7.77 -7.30
N ASP A 340 13.36 -8.86 -6.58
CA ASP A 340 12.44 -9.99 -6.45
C ASP A 340 11.63 -9.99 -5.16
N GLN A 341 11.97 -9.17 -4.16
CA GLN A 341 11.25 -9.17 -2.88
C GLN A 341 9.77 -8.76 -3.00
N GLY A 342 9.44 -7.90 -3.96
CA GLY A 342 8.10 -7.31 -4.10
C GLY A 342 7.81 -6.22 -3.06
N PHE A 343 6.60 -5.64 -3.10
CA PHE A 343 6.27 -4.47 -2.27
C PHE A 343 4.81 -4.37 -1.82
N PHE A 344 4.59 -3.62 -0.74
CA PHE A 344 3.29 -3.10 -0.33
C PHE A 344 3.30 -1.57 -0.46
N LEU A 345 2.29 -1.01 -1.14
CA LEU A 345 2.13 0.42 -1.35
C LEU A 345 0.70 0.86 -1.01
N GLN A 346 0.55 1.80 -0.09
CA GLN A 346 -0.70 2.52 0.13
C GLN A 346 -0.66 3.89 -0.58
N VAL A 347 -1.74 4.24 -1.27
CA VAL A 347 -1.92 5.54 -1.96
C VAL A 347 -3.27 6.14 -1.56
N GLU A 348 -3.29 7.38 -1.12
CA GLU A 348 -4.51 8.04 -0.66
C GLU A 348 -4.84 9.33 -1.44
N GLY A 349 -6.07 9.40 -1.96
CA GLY A 349 -6.74 10.63 -2.37
C GLY A 349 -7.53 11.25 -1.22
N ALA A 350 -6.84 11.98 -0.34
CA ALA A 350 -7.37 12.33 0.98
C ALA A 350 -8.40 13.47 0.99
N SER A 351 -8.28 14.41 0.04
CA SER A 351 -9.14 15.61 0.05
C SER A 351 -10.53 15.38 -0.55
N ILE A 352 -10.90 14.16 -0.94
CA ILE A 352 -12.28 13.82 -1.32
C ILE A 352 -13.21 14.08 -0.12
N ASP A 353 -12.94 13.42 1.01
CA ASP A 353 -13.59 13.64 2.32
C ASP A 353 -13.52 15.11 2.76
N LYS A 354 -12.31 15.69 2.79
CA LYS A 354 -12.12 17.06 3.28
C LYS A 354 -12.94 18.09 2.52
N ARG A 355 -13.17 17.86 1.22
CA ARG A 355 -14.02 18.73 0.40
C ARG A 355 -15.50 18.46 0.62
N ASP A 356 -15.89 17.22 0.86
CA ASP A 356 -17.25 16.87 1.26
C ASP A 356 -17.64 17.49 2.62
N HIS A 357 -16.77 17.42 3.64
CA HIS A 357 -16.91 18.15 4.92
C HIS A 357 -17.24 19.63 4.70
N SER A 358 -16.58 20.27 3.73
CA SER A 358 -16.76 21.68 3.40
C SER A 358 -17.93 21.99 2.46
N ALA A 359 -18.73 20.97 2.08
CA ALA A 359 -19.79 21.06 1.08
C ALA A 359 -19.30 21.68 -0.25
N ASP A 360 -18.11 21.25 -0.70
CA ASP A 360 -17.43 21.71 -1.89
C ASP A 360 -17.42 20.61 -2.97
N ALA A 361 -18.44 20.64 -3.84
CA ALA A 361 -18.61 19.65 -4.89
C ALA A 361 -17.48 19.65 -5.92
N CYS A 362 -17.01 20.82 -6.35
CA CYS A 362 -15.94 20.88 -7.34
C CYS A 362 -14.61 20.40 -6.78
N GLY A 363 -14.24 20.83 -5.56
CA GLY A 363 -13.07 20.30 -4.89
C GLY A 363 -13.14 18.77 -4.80
N GLN A 364 -14.25 18.25 -4.28
CA GLN A 364 -14.47 16.81 -4.11
C GLN A 364 -14.35 16.03 -5.42
N ILE A 365 -15.08 16.44 -6.45
CA ILE A 365 -15.03 15.80 -7.78
C ILE A 365 -13.60 15.84 -8.33
N GLY A 366 -12.90 16.97 -8.18
CA GLY A 366 -11.53 17.12 -8.62
C GLY A 366 -10.58 16.10 -7.99
N GLU A 367 -10.75 15.81 -6.70
CA GLU A 367 -9.91 14.84 -5.99
C GLU A 367 -10.25 13.38 -6.35
N VAL A 368 -11.52 13.06 -6.62
CA VAL A 368 -11.88 11.73 -7.16
C VAL A 368 -11.22 11.49 -8.53
N LEU A 369 -11.15 12.53 -9.37
CA LEU A 369 -10.47 12.45 -10.67
C LEU A 369 -8.95 12.32 -10.54
N ASP A 370 -8.35 12.92 -9.52
CA ASP A 370 -6.93 12.74 -9.22
C ASP A 370 -6.60 11.32 -8.76
N LEU A 371 -7.46 10.75 -7.91
CA LEU A 371 -7.34 9.35 -7.52
C LEU A 371 -7.54 8.40 -8.71
N ASP A 372 -8.51 8.69 -9.59
CA ASP A 372 -8.73 7.90 -10.80
C ASP A 372 -7.47 7.82 -11.69
N GLU A 373 -6.75 8.93 -11.85
CA GLU A 373 -5.48 8.96 -12.59
C GLU A 373 -4.38 8.12 -11.91
N ALA A 374 -4.30 8.14 -10.58
CA ALA A 374 -3.39 7.26 -9.84
C ALA A 374 -3.76 5.77 -9.98
N VAL A 375 -5.06 5.44 -9.94
CA VAL A 375 -5.57 4.08 -10.18
C VAL A 375 -5.21 3.61 -11.59
N GLN A 376 -5.28 4.48 -12.59
CA GLN A 376 -4.87 4.16 -13.96
C GLN A 376 -3.40 3.74 -14.02
N SER A 377 -2.49 4.49 -13.36
CA SER A 377 -1.06 4.14 -13.32
C SER A 377 -0.80 2.85 -12.56
N ALA A 378 -1.47 2.61 -11.42
CA ALA A 378 -1.38 1.35 -10.68
C ALA A 378 -1.85 0.15 -11.51
N LEU A 379 -2.98 0.27 -12.21
CA LEU A 379 -3.49 -0.80 -13.08
C LEU A 379 -2.60 -1.02 -14.31
N ALA A 380 -2.01 0.04 -14.87
CA ALA A 380 -1.06 -0.08 -15.97
C ALA A 380 0.17 -0.88 -15.57
N PHE A 381 0.74 -0.59 -14.40
CA PHE A 381 1.82 -1.37 -13.81
C PHE A 381 1.39 -2.81 -13.55
N ALA A 382 0.27 -3.03 -12.86
CA ALA A 382 -0.17 -4.37 -12.48
C ALA A 382 -0.46 -5.28 -13.69
N LYS A 383 -0.98 -4.73 -14.78
CA LYS A 383 -1.16 -5.44 -16.06
C LYS A 383 0.16 -5.81 -16.72
N ALA A 384 1.19 -4.96 -16.60
CA ALA A 384 2.50 -5.22 -17.17
C ALA A 384 3.31 -6.24 -16.35
N ASP A 385 3.23 -6.15 -15.02
CA ASP A 385 3.91 -7.04 -14.08
C ASP A 385 3.25 -8.43 -13.98
N GLY A 386 1.91 -8.48 -13.99
CA GLY A 386 1.14 -9.73 -13.95
C GLY A 386 1.13 -10.46 -12.59
N ASN A 387 1.80 -9.93 -11.56
CA ASN A 387 1.87 -10.51 -10.22
C ASN A 387 1.50 -9.47 -9.14
N THR A 388 0.78 -8.42 -9.52
CA THR A 388 0.43 -7.31 -8.63
C THR A 388 -1.07 -7.29 -8.38
N MET A 389 -1.46 -7.33 -7.10
CA MET A 389 -2.83 -7.09 -6.69
C MET A 389 -3.06 -5.58 -6.53
N VAL A 390 -4.17 -5.08 -7.06
CA VAL A 390 -4.61 -3.70 -6.89
C VAL A 390 -5.98 -3.71 -6.22
N ILE A 391 -6.14 -2.96 -5.13
CA ILE A 391 -7.42 -2.76 -4.43
C ILE A 391 -7.74 -1.27 -4.45
N VAL A 392 -8.99 -0.92 -4.78
CA VAL A 392 -9.51 0.45 -4.70
C VAL A 392 -10.75 0.47 -3.82
N THR A 393 -10.76 1.30 -2.78
CA THR A 393 -11.88 1.44 -1.84
C THR A 393 -11.86 2.82 -1.16
N ALA A 394 -12.76 3.03 -0.20
CA ALA A 394 -12.84 4.20 0.67
C ALA A 394 -12.92 3.78 2.14
N ASP A 395 -12.51 4.62 3.06
CA ASP A 395 -12.54 4.34 4.50
C ASP A 395 -13.97 4.34 5.08
N HIS A 396 -14.81 5.30 4.67
CA HIS A 396 -16.23 5.40 4.98
C HIS A 396 -17.02 6.12 3.87
N ALA A 397 -18.35 6.10 3.96
CA ALA A 397 -19.21 6.88 3.07
C ALA A 397 -19.33 8.32 3.59
N HIS A 398 -19.82 9.23 2.75
CA HIS A 398 -20.00 10.64 3.12
C HIS A 398 -21.41 11.15 2.74
N THR A 399 -21.68 12.44 2.99
CA THR A 399 -23.01 13.06 2.94
C THR A 399 -23.47 13.48 1.54
N SER A 400 -22.56 13.62 0.55
CA SER A 400 -22.93 14.23 -0.73
C SER A 400 -23.98 13.39 -1.45
N GLN A 401 -25.05 14.04 -1.92
CA GLN A 401 -26.15 13.35 -2.59
C GLN A 401 -26.49 14.03 -3.91
N ILE A 402 -26.60 13.23 -4.97
CA ILE A 402 -27.18 13.68 -6.24
C ILE A 402 -28.71 13.71 -6.09
N VAL A 403 -29.32 14.88 -6.28
CA VAL A 403 -30.76 15.09 -6.03
C VAL A 403 -31.47 15.81 -7.17
N ASP A 404 -32.80 15.70 -7.23
CA ASP A 404 -33.63 16.53 -8.12
C ASP A 404 -34.07 17.84 -7.46
N SER A 405 -34.37 17.78 -6.16
CA SER A 405 -34.78 18.92 -5.33
C SER A 405 -34.20 18.82 -3.93
N THR A 406 -34.12 19.96 -3.23
CA THR A 406 -33.48 20.07 -1.92
C THR A 406 -34.48 20.56 -0.87
N PRO A 407 -34.47 20.00 0.35
CA PRO A 407 -35.22 20.56 1.47
C PRO A 407 -34.84 22.03 1.77
N PRO A 408 -35.71 22.84 2.39
CA PRO A 408 -35.51 24.30 2.58
C PRO A 408 -34.30 24.73 3.40
N ALA A 409 -33.56 23.81 4.03
CA ALA A 409 -32.40 24.08 4.88
C ALA A 409 -31.12 23.37 4.42
N THR A 410 -31.18 22.61 3.33
CA THR A 410 -30.07 21.78 2.85
C THR A 410 -29.10 22.62 2.02
N LEU A 411 -27.81 22.50 2.31
CA LEU A 411 -26.78 23.11 1.47
C LEU A 411 -26.76 22.36 0.14
N SER A 412 -26.67 23.10 -0.96
CA SER A 412 -26.63 22.48 -2.28
C SER A 412 -25.95 23.37 -3.31
N THR A 413 -25.58 22.75 -4.42
CA THR A 413 -25.05 23.44 -5.59
C THR A 413 -25.54 22.77 -6.87
N ALA A 414 -25.62 23.53 -7.95
CA ALA A 414 -25.92 23.04 -9.29
C ALA A 414 -24.64 23.08 -10.13
N LEU A 415 -24.34 22.01 -10.86
CA LEU A 415 -23.17 21.88 -11.72
C LEU A 415 -23.59 21.55 -13.15
N THR A 416 -22.93 22.17 -14.13
CA THR A 416 -23.05 21.80 -15.54
C THR A 416 -22.12 20.62 -15.81
N THR A 417 -22.69 19.47 -16.18
CA THR A 417 -21.94 18.24 -16.49
C THR A 417 -21.47 18.22 -17.96
N VAL A 418 -20.60 17.27 -18.30
CA VAL A 418 -20.16 17.03 -19.69
C VAL A 418 -21.31 16.64 -20.64
N ASP A 419 -22.42 16.11 -20.12
CA ASP A 419 -23.64 15.83 -20.89
C ASP A 419 -24.39 17.12 -21.31
N GLY A 420 -23.94 18.28 -20.86
CA GLY A 420 -24.60 19.57 -21.11
C GLY A 420 -25.85 19.78 -20.26
N THR A 421 -26.11 18.91 -19.28
CA THR A 421 -27.23 18.98 -18.34
C THR A 421 -26.77 19.32 -16.93
N THR A 422 -27.69 19.84 -16.12
CA THR A 422 -27.44 20.18 -14.72
C THR A 422 -27.51 18.94 -13.82
N MET A 423 -26.50 18.76 -12.99
CA MET A 423 -26.53 17.88 -11.82
C MET A 423 -26.60 18.72 -10.55
N LYS A 424 -27.49 18.38 -9.62
CA LYS A 424 -27.58 19.06 -8.33
C LYS A 424 -26.99 18.15 -7.25
N ILE A 425 -26.13 18.71 -6.42
CA ILE A 425 -25.53 18.01 -5.28
C ILE A 425 -26.00 18.68 -4.00
N ALA A 426 -26.42 17.87 -3.03
CA ALA A 426 -26.91 18.28 -1.74
C ALA A 426 -26.03 17.75 -0.60
N TYR A 427 -25.94 18.53 0.48
CA TYR A 427 -25.20 18.24 1.70
C TYR A 427 -26.13 18.53 2.89
N GLY A 428 -26.53 17.47 3.60
CA GLY A 428 -27.69 17.50 4.51
C GLY A 428 -27.38 17.27 5.99
N THR A 429 -26.14 17.02 6.36
CA THR A 429 -25.75 16.60 7.72
C THR A 429 -25.32 17.73 8.64
N ALA A 430 -25.04 18.91 8.10
CA ALA A 430 -24.75 20.11 8.88
C ALA A 430 -25.28 21.38 8.21
N ALA A 431 -25.57 22.40 9.04
CA ALA A 431 -25.96 23.72 8.58
C ALA A 431 -24.77 24.48 7.95
N ALA A 432 -25.06 25.60 7.27
CA ALA A 432 -24.05 26.51 6.73
C ALA A 432 -23.01 26.89 7.81
N GLY A 433 -21.73 26.74 7.49
CA GLY A 433 -20.61 27.01 8.40
C GLY A 433 -20.26 25.87 9.37
N GLY A 434 -21.03 24.78 9.39
CA GLY A 434 -20.65 23.53 10.05
C GLY A 434 -19.86 22.60 9.11
N SER A 435 -19.26 21.56 9.69
CA SER A 435 -18.67 20.45 8.93
C SER A 435 -19.76 19.45 8.60
N GLN A 436 -19.90 19.08 7.32
CA GLN A 436 -20.71 17.92 6.97
C GLN A 436 -20.16 16.66 7.64
N GLN A 437 -20.94 15.60 7.72
CA GLN A 437 -20.57 14.41 8.51
C GLN A 437 -20.41 13.21 7.59
N HIS A 438 -19.58 12.26 8.02
CA HIS A 438 -19.51 10.93 7.42
C HIS A 438 -20.89 10.24 7.53
N THR A 439 -21.07 9.18 6.76
CA THR A 439 -22.25 8.31 6.87
C THR A 439 -21.85 6.83 6.99
N GLY A 440 -22.65 6.04 7.71
CA GLY A 440 -22.37 4.63 8.00
C GLY A 440 -22.79 3.65 6.91
N THR A 441 -22.98 4.12 5.68
CA THR A 441 -23.42 3.25 4.57
C THR A 441 -22.26 2.36 4.14
N GLN A 442 -22.53 1.07 3.87
CA GLN A 442 -21.55 0.21 3.19
C GLN A 442 -21.14 0.83 1.86
N LEU A 443 -19.92 0.56 1.40
CA LEU A 443 -19.38 1.19 0.19
C LEU A 443 -18.60 0.20 -0.67
N ARG A 444 -18.39 0.57 -1.93
CA ARG A 444 -17.67 -0.23 -2.92
C ARG A 444 -16.22 -0.53 -2.54
N VAL A 445 -15.84 -1.79 -2.63
CA VAL A 445 -14.45 -2.27 -2.74
C VAL A 445 -14.27 -2.97 -4.09
N ALA A 446 -13.15 -2.74 -4.77
CA ALA A 446 -12.86 -3.35 -6.06
C ALA A 446 -11.41 -3.84 -6.15
N GLY A 447 -11.20 -4.92 -6.90
CA GLY A 447 -9.92 -5.62 -6.99
C GLY A 447 -9.52 -6.06 -8.40
N TYR A 448 -8.22 -6.13 -8.64
CA TYR A 448 -7.57 -6.66 -9.83
C TYR A 448 -6.32 -7.47 -9.44
N GLY A 449 -6.01 -8.54 -10.19
CA GLY A 449 -4.80 -9.34 -10.02
C GLY A 449 -4.92 -10.51 -9.03
N PRO A 450 -3.81 -11.17 -8.67
CA PRO A 450 -3.80 -12.38 -7.83
C PRO A 450 -4.43 -12.13 -6.46
N GLY A 451 -5.36 -13.00 -6.05
CA GLY A 451 -6.04 -12.90 -4.75
C GLY A 451 -7.17 -11.87 -4.66
N ALA A 452 -7.40 -11.06 -5.70
CA ALA A 452 -8.42 -10.00 -5.70
C ALA A 452 -9.86 -10.52 -5.60
N ALA A 453 -10.12 -11.80 -5.86
CA ALA A 453 -11.45 -12.40 -5.72
C ALA A 453 -12.02 -12.33 -4.30
N ASN A 454 -11.17 -12.15 -3.28
CA ASN A 454 -11.59 -12.03 -1.88
C ASN A 454 -12.35 -10.73 -1.57
N VAL A 455 -12.36 -9.75 -2.49
CA VAL A 455 -13.15 -8.51 -2.32
C VAL A 455 -14.62 -8.65 -2.77
N VAL A 456 -14.98 -9.78 -3.40
CA VAL A 456 -16.31 -9.98 -3.99
C VAL A 456 -17.36 -10.30 -2.92
N GLY A 457 -18.54 -9.70 -3.04
CA GLY A 457 -19.66 -9.91 -2.12
C GLY A 457 -19.71 -8.87 -1.02
N LEU A 458 -20.20 -9.27 0.16
CA LEU A 458 -20.21 -8.43 1.36
C LEU A 458 -19.10 -8.90 2.30
N ILE A 459 -18.13 -8.03 2.55
CA ILE A 459 -17.02 -8.26 3.50
C ILE A 459 -17.01 -7.18 4.59
N ASP A 460 -16.15 -7.31 5.59
CA ASP A 460 -15.82 -6.22 6.51
C ASP A 460 -14.51 -5.54 6.10
N GLN A 461 -14.33 -4.27 6.48
CA GLN A 461 -13.10 -3.54 6.24
C GLN A 461 -11.85 -4.23 6.81
N THR A 462 -11.99 -5.02 7.89
CA THR A 462 -10.91 -5.84 8.43
C THR A 462 -10.48 -6.98 7.50
N ASP A 463 -11.35 -7.47 6.60
CA ASP A 463 -11.00 -8.54 5.67
C ASP A 463 -9.95 -8.11 4.64
N ASN A 464 -9.82 -6.81 4.37
CA ASN A 464 -8.75 -6.29 3.51
C ASN A 464 -7.36 -6.57 4.09
N PHE A 465 -7.19 -6.50 5.42
CA PHE A 465 -5.94 -6.86 6.09
C PHE A 465 -5.55 -8.31 5.75
N PHE A 466 -6.46 -9.25 6.00
CA PHE A 466 -6.21 -10.67 5.77
C PHE A 466 -6.04 -10.99 4.29
N THR A 467 -6.80 -10.33 3.42
CA THR A 467 -6.67 -10.47 1.96
C THR A 467 -5.26 -10.10 1.52
N ILE A 468 -4.72 -8.98 2.00
CA ILE A 468 -3.39 -8.49 1.62
C ILE A 468 -2.28 -9.36 2.20
N VAL A 469 -2.34 -9.70 3.50
CA VAL A 469 -1.37 -10.60 4.15
C VAL A 469 -1.30 -11.94 3.43
N ASN A 470 -2.46 -12.53 3.13
CA ASN A 470 -2.50 -13.84 2.47
C ASN A 470 -2.01 -13.78 1.03
N ALA A 471 -2.35 -12.71 0.28
CA ALA A 471 -1.87 -12.53 -1.08
C ALA A 471 -0.35 -12.39 -1.13
N LEU A 472 0.25 -11.61 -0.22
CA LEU A 472 1.70 -11.41 -0.13
C LEU A 472 2.44 -12.56 0.60
N GLN A 473 1.71 -13.52 1.18
CA GLN A 473 2.21 -14.63 1.98
C GLN A 473 3.07 -14.18 3.17
N LEU A 474 2.63 -13.15 3.88
CA LEU A 474 3.38 -12.59 5.00
C LEU A 474 3.22 -13.43 6.27
N ASP A 475 4.34 -13.67 6.96
CA ASP A 475 4.33 -14.18 8.33
C ASP A 475 3.95 -13.04 9.28
N ARG A 476 2.97 -13.30 10.15
CA ARG A 476 2.45 -12.33 11.12
C ARG A 476 3.03 -12.53 12.52
N ASP A 477 3.80 -13.58 12.75
CA ASP A 477 4.50 -13.80 14.01
C ASP A 477 5.81 -12.99 14.01
N LEU A 478 5.70 -11.66 14.22
CA LEU A 478 6.86 -10.77 14.18
C LEU A 478 7.90 -11.13 15.25
N ASP A 479 7.47 -11.56 16.43
CA ASP A 479 8.37 -12.06 17.48
C ASP A 479 9.16 -13.28 16.99
N GLY A 480 8.49 -14.20 16.29
CA GLY A 480 9.11 -15.37 15.65
C GLY A 480 10.17 -15.00 14.60
N LEU A 481 9.99 -13.89 13.87
CA LEU A 481 10.96 -13.40 12.88
C LEU A 481 12.26 -12.88 13.50
N SER A 482 12.29 -12.66 14.82
CA SER A 482 13.47 -12.25 15.57
C SER A 482 14.04 -13.36 16.48
N ALA A 483 13.38 -14.53 16.58
CA ALA A 483 13.70 -15.55 17.59
C ALA A 483 15.11 -16.16 17.46
N ASP A 484 15.63 -16.27 16.23
CA ASP A 484 16.94 -16.83 15.92
C ASP A 484 18.04 -15.77 15.75
N ALA A 485 17.79 -14.54 16.22
CA ALA A 485 18.72 -13.44 16.09
C ALA A 485 20.07 -13.75 16.77
N THR A 486 21.14 -13.19 16.21
CA THR A 486 22.52 -13.39 16.69
C THR A 486 23.19 -12.06 16.94
N ILE A 487 24.19 -12.05 17.82
CA ILE A 487 25.04 -10.90 18.14
C ILE A 487 26.50 -11.21 17.82
N SER A 488 27.20 -10.24 17.26
CA SER A 488 28.61 -10.31 16.89
C SER A 488 29.38 -9.13 17.47
N ALA A 489 30.49 -9.41 18.14
CA ALA A 489 31.45 -8.44 18.65
C ALA A 489 32.86 -9.03 18.64
N PRO A 490 33.92 -8.21 18.61
CA PRO A 490 35.28 -8.68 18.87
C PRO A 490 35.40 -9.33 20.24
N THR A 491 36.20 -10.38 20.36
CA THR A 491 36.45 -11.06 21.64
C THR A 491 37.33 -10.23 22.58
N GLU A 492 38.29 -9.49 22.01
CA GLU A 492 39.24 -8.65 22.74
C GLU A 492 39.41 -7.29 22.05
N VAL A 493 39.50 -6.22 22.85
CA VAL A 493 39.74 -4.85 22.38
C VAL A 493 40.70 -4.11 23.30
N ALA A 494 41.41 -3.11 22.77
CA ALA A 494 42.28 -2.25 23.58
C ALA A 494 41.46 -1.27 24.43
N PRO A 495 41.97 -0.86 25.62
CA PRO A 495 41.34 0.17 26.44
C PRO A 495 41.06 1.46 25.67
N GLY A 496 39.84 1.98 25.79
CA GLY A 496 39.41 3.23 25.13
C GLY A 496 39.24 3.14 23.60
N ALA A 497 39.40 1.96 22.99
CA ALA A 497 39.21 1.79 21.56
C ALA A 497 37.72 1.69 21.18
N GLU A 498 37.37 2.20 20.00
CA GLU A 498 36.05 1.99 19.41
C GLU A 498 36.01 0.69 18.62
N PHE A 499 34.90 -0.04 18.72
CA PHE A 499 34.69 -1.30 18.02
C PHE A 499 33.21 -1.51 17.64
N PRO A 500 32.91 -2.25 16.57
CA PRO A 500 31.54 -2.52 16.16
C PRO A 500 30.93 -3.67 16.97
N VAL A 501 29.65 -3.54 17.31
CA VAL A 501 28.79 -4.63 17.77
C VAL A 501 27.57 -4.66 16.87
N SER A 502 27.27 -5.81 16.28
CA SER A 502 26.15 -5.94 15.36
C SER A 502 25.24 -7.10 15.72
N THR A 503 23.96 -6.97 15.37
CA THR A 503 22.99 -8.05 15.39
C THR A 503 22.67 -8.51 13.97
N ALA A 504 22.19 -9.73 13.82
CA ALA A 504 21.60 -10.20 12.57
C ALA A 504 20.37 -11.05 12.87
N GLY A 505 19.34 -10.98 12.02
CA GLY A 505 18.12 -11.78 12.16
C GLY A 505 17.07 -11.16 13.07
N LEU A 506 17.05 -9.82 13.24
CA LEU A 506 16.02 -9.10 13.99
C LEU A 506 14.92 -8.55 13.05
N ALA A 507 14.42 -9.37 12.14
CA ALA A 507 13.52 -8.88 11.09
C ALA A 507 12.17 -8.39 11.64
N GLY A 508 11.72 -8.88 12.79
CA GLY A 508 10.51 -8.41 13.48
C GLY A 508 10.68 -7.08 14.22
N ASP A 509 11.89 -6.54 14.29
CA ASP A 509 12.18 -5.30 15.02
C ASP A 509 12.53 -4.16 14.05
N ARG A 510 11.98 -2.98 14.31
CA ARG A 510 12.37 -1.74 13.60
C ARG A 510 13.59 -1.07 14.24
N GLN A 511 13.77 -1.28 15.54
CA GLN A 511 14.82 -0.64 16.33
C GLN A 511 15.33 -1.58 17.42
N VAL A 512 16.60 -1.39 17.79
CA VAL A 512 17.27 -2.08 18.89
C VAL A 512 17.68 -1.04 19.94
N THR A 513 17.63 -1.43 21.21
CA THR A 513 18.22 -0.69 22.33
C THR A 513 19.47 -1.41 22.80
N GLY A 514 20.50 -0.66 23.23
CA GLY A 514 21.77 -1.24 23.65
C GLY A 514 22.19 -0.79 25.04
N THR A 515 22.83 -1.67 25.79
CA THR A 515 23.43 -1.35 27.09
C THR A 515 24.82 -1.97 27.23
N LEU A 516 25.70 -1.28 27.95
CA LEU A 516 27.02 -1.75 28.36
C LEU A 516 27.07 -1.83 29.89
N ASP A 517 27.28 -3.02 30.43
CA ASP A 517 27.46 -3.27 31.86
C ASP A 517 28.96 -3.32 32.22
N VAL A 518 29.37 -2.36 33.07
CA VAL A 518 30.70 -2.22 33.64
C VAL A 518 30.63 -2.48 35.14
N ASP A 519 30.91 -3.72 35.55
CA ASP A 519 30.93 -4.15 36.95
C ASP A 519 29.65 -3.78 37.75
N GLY A 520 28.47 -3.93 37.12
CA GLY A 520 27.17 -3.59 37.67
C GLY A 520 26.72 -2.15 37.42
N THR A 521 27.52 -1.35 36.72
CA THR A 521 27.14 -0.02 36.24
C THR A 521 26.71 -0.10 34.79
N VAL A 522 25.40 0.02 34.54
CA VAL A 522 24.81 -0.05 33.19
C VAL A 522 24.81 1.33 32.54
N THR A 523 25.42 1.42 31.35
CA THR A 523 25.41 2.59 30.48
C THR A 523 24.51 2.32 29.28
N ASP A 524 23.62 3.27 28.97
CA ASP A 524 22.77 3.23 27.77
C ASP A 524 23.60 3.57 26.52
N LEU A 525 23.52 2.73 25.50
CA LEU A 525 24.17 2.91 24.20
C LEU A 525 23.24 3.59 23.17
N GLY A 526 21.99 3.86 23.54
CA GLY A 526 20.98 4.45 22.68
C GLY A 526 20.28 3.45 21.76
N ILE A 527 19.67 3.99 20.72
CA ILE A 527 18.85 3.27 19.75
C ILE A 527 19.60 3.14 18.43
N ALA A 528 19.54 1.95 17.82
CA ALA A 528 19.97 1.72 16.44
C ALA A 528 18.78 1.23 15.61
N ASP A 529 18.67 1.75 14.38
CA ASP A 529 17.68 1.24 13.42
C ASP A 529 18.08 -0.15 12.92
N VAL A 530 17.09 -1.02 12.73
CA VAL A 530 17.28 -2.29 12.04
C VAL A 530 17.16 -2.03 10.53
N VAL A 531 18.25 -2.25 9.81
CA VAL A 531 18.34 -2.12 8.36
C VAL A 531 18.56 -3.51 7.79
N ASP A 532 17.59 -4.01 7.02
CA ASP A 532 17.61 -5.36 6.42
C ASP A 532 17.94 -6.48 7.44
N GLY A 533 17.33 -6.40 8.63
CA GLY A 533 17.49 -7.38 9.71
C GLY A 533 18.77 -7.25 10.54
N VAL A 534 19.56 -6.20 10.32
CA VAL A 534 20.83 -5.92 11.01
C VAL A 534 20.75 -4.58 11.74
N ALA A 535 21.16 -4.55 13.02
CA ALA A 535 21.47 -3.31 13.74
C ALA A 535 22.96 -3.29 14.08
N THR A 536 23.58 -2.11 14.08
CA THR A 536 25.01 -1.95 14.39
C THR A 536 25.23 -0.78 15.33
N TYR A 537 26.06 -1.01 16.34
CA TYR A 537 26.55 -0.02 17.31
C TYR A 537 28.06 0.15 17.15
N THR A 538 28.53 1.39 17.32
CA THR A 538 29.94 1.67 17.60
C THR A 538 30.08 1.89 19.10
N VAL A 539 30.80 0.99 19.78
CA VAL A 539 30.95 1.01 21.25
C VAL A 539 32.37 1.42 21.60
N THR A 540 32.52 2.34 22.57
CA THR A 540 33.83 2.69 23.14
C THR A 540 34.14 1.76 24.32
N ALA A 541 35.26 1.05 24.24
CA ALA A 541 35.74 0.20 25.31
C ALA A 541 36.05 1.01 26.58
N PRO A 542 35.70 0.51 27.79
CA PRO A 542 36.20 1.08 29.04
C PRO A 542 37.74 1.21 29.05
N THR A 543 38.26 2.18 29.81
CA THR A 543 39.71 2.39 29.94
C THR A 543 40.37 1.42 30.92
N GLU A 544 39.59 0.81 31.81
CA GLU A 544 40.08 -0.20 32.74
C GLU A 544 40.07 -1.57 32.03
N PRO A 545 41.14 -2.38 32.16
CA PRO A 545 41.12 -3.76 31.69
C PRO A 545 40.10 -4.59 32.48
N GLY A 546 39.34 -5.42 31.78
CA GLY A 546 38.23 -6.14 32.36
C GLY A 546 37.41 -6.92 31.35
N SER A 547 36.30 -7.49 31.80
CA SER A 547 35.36 -8.23 30.96
C SER A 547 34.01 -7.57 31.09
N TYR A 548 33.48 -7.05 29.98
CA TYR A 548 32.27 -6.22 29.98
C TYR A 548 31.18 -6.86 29.14
N THR A 549 29.94 -6.74 29.61
CA THR A 549 28.78 -7.34 28.92
C THR A 549 28.05 -6.28 28.13
N ILE A 550 27.78 -6.56 26.86
CA ILE A 550 26.96 -5.73 26.00
C ILE A 550 25.67 -6.49 25.76
N THR A 551 24.54 -5.84 26.01
CA THR A 551 23.21 -6.40 25.81
C THR A 551 22.45 -5.54 24.81
N LEU A 552 21.96 -6.17 23.74
CA LEU A 552 21.14 -5.57 22.71
C LEU A 552 19.74 -6.19 22.74
N THR A 553 18.70 -5.37 22.75
CA THR A 553 17.30 -5.82 22.86
C THR A 553 16.46 -5.24 21.73
N GLY A 554 15.80 -6.11 20.97
CA GLY A 554 14.79 -5.74 19.97
C GLY A 554 13.62 -5.00 20.64
N THR A 555 13.23 -3.86 20.09
CA THR A 555 12.24 -2.96 20.71
C THR A 555 10.81 -3.50 20.60
N GLN A 556 10.53 -4.32 19.59
CA GLN A 556 9.20 -4.90 19.34
C GLN A 556 9.13 -6.29 19.98
N SER A 557 10.06 -7.16 19.61
CA SER A 557 10.04 -8.57 20.01
C SER A 557 10.52 -8.80 21.45
N GLY A 558 11.25 -7.85 22.03
CA GLY A 558 11.94 -8.02 23.31
C GLY A 558 13.10 -9.02 23.26
N THR A 559 13.44 -9.54 22.07
CA THR A 559 14.55 -10.48 21.88
C THR A 559 15.83 -9.86 22.38
N THR A 560 16.44 -10.49 23.38
CA THR A 560 17.62 -9.97 24.08
C THR A 560 18.84 -10.82 23.75
N LEU A 561 19.88 -10.17 23.25
CA LEU A 561 21.14 -10.78 22.85
C LEU A 561 22.26 -10.17 23.70
N ALA A 562 23.09 -11.01 24.32
CA ALA A 562 24.21 -10.55 25.12
C ALA A 562 25.52 -11.16 24.64
N THR A 563 26.58 -10.36 24.66
CA THR A 563 27.95 -10.80 24.39
C THR A 563 28.92 -10.17 25.39
N THR A 564 30.07 -10.80 25.57
CA THR A 564 31.11 -10.34 26.48
C THR A 564 32.36 -9.96 25.69
N VAL A 565 32.88 -8.77 25.95
CA VAL A 565 34.10 -8.26 25.34
C VAL A 565 35.17 -8.07 26.41
N ALA A 566 36.35 -8.63 26.19
CA ALA A 566 37.49 -8.43 27.09
C ALA A 566 38.31 -7.20 26.67
N VAL A 567 38.52 -6.28 27.60
CA VAL A 567 39.42 -5.14 27.43
C VAL A 567 40.79 -5.51 27.95
N VAL A 568 41.77 -5.58 27.04
CA VAL A 568 43.11 -6.10 27.32
C VAL A 568 44.17 -5.14 26.80
N GLU A 569 45.16 -4.81 27.64
CA GLU A 569 46.29 -3.99 27.21
C GLU A 569 47.06 -4.65 26.04
N GLY A 570 47.32 -3.88 24.98
CA GLY A 570 48.06 -4.36 23.81
C GLY A 570 47.25 -5.20 22.82
N ALA A 571 45.94 -5.36 23.02
CA ALA A 571 45.06 -5.98 22.04
C ALA A 571 45.02 -5.15 20.74
N VAL A 572 44.89 -5.84 19.60
CA VAL A 572 44.66 -5.18 18.30
C VAL A 572 43.15 -5.08 18.10
N THR A 573 42.58 -3.90 18.34
CA THR A 573 41.16 -3.65 18.07
C THR A 573 40.92 -3.66 16.57
N PRO A 574 40.01 -4.51 16.04
CA PRO A 574 39.58 -4.40 14.66
C PRO A 574 39.02 -2.98 14.43
N ALA A 575 39.49 -2.29 13.40
CA ALA A 575 38.91 -1.00 13.04
C ALA A 575 37.41 -1.19 12.78
N PRO A 576 36.55 -0.19 13.08
CA PRO A 576 35.16 -0.21 12.68
C PRO A 576 35.08 -0.45 11.17
N THR A 577 34.70 -1.65 10.76
CA THR A 577 34.43 -1.94 9.34
C THR A 577 32.99 -1.53 9.06
N THR A 578 32.78 -0.84 7.95
CA THR A 578 31.45 -0.64 7.38
C THR A 578 30.75 -2.00 7.28
N PRO A 579 29.48 -2.14 7.72
CA PRO A 579 28.81 -3.43 7.73
C PRO A 579 28.87 -4.09 6.34
N PRO A 580 29.08 -5.41 6.25
CA PRO A 580 28.93 -6.10 4.97
C PRO A 580 27.47 -5.97 4.51
N ALA A 581 27.28 -5.72 3.21
CA ALA A 581 25.96 -5.76 2.60
C ALA A 581 25.30 -7.11 2.89
N ALA A 582 24.01 -7.10 3.26
CA ALA A 582 23.24 -8.32 3.46
C ALA A 582 23.34 -9.20 2.21
N VAL A 583 23.71 -10.46 2.40
CA VAL A 583 23.55 -11.48 1.35
C VAL A 583 22.05 -11.79 1.31
N PRO A 584 21.36 -11.70 0.16
CA PRO A 584 19.97 -12.09 0.07
C PRO A 584 19.83 -13.53 0.55
N GLY A 585 18.96 -13.76 1.54
CA GLY A 585 18.61 -15.10 1.97
C GLY A 585 18.11 -15.88 0.77
N ASP A 586 18.76 -17.00 0.45
CA ASP A 586 18.22 -17.92 -0.52
C ASP A 586 16.95 -18.53 0.08
N GLY A 587 15.82 -18.36 -0.60
CA GLY A 587 14.53 -18.91 -0.21
C GLY A 587 14.47 -20.43 -0.30
N SER A 588 15.32 -21.15 0.44
CA SER A 588 15.26 -22.59 0.59
C SER A 588 15.15 -22.95 2.08
N SER A 589 13.91 -23.06 2.54
CA SER A 589 13.60 -23.74 3.79
C SER A 589 13.96 -25.23 3.66
N ALA A 590 15.05 -25.62 4.31
CA ALA A 590 15.44 -27.01 4.45
C ALA A 590 14.50 -27.70 5.47
N GLY A 591 13.79 -28.73 5.01
CA GLY A 591 13.07 -29.66 5.87
C GLY A 591 14.01 -30.32 6.88
N GLY A 592 13.62 -30.26 8.16
CA GLY A 592 14.39 -30.80 9.28
C GLY A 592 14.67 -32.30 9.15
N ALA A 593 15.95 -32.65 9.19
CA ALA A 593 16.41 -34.01 9.45
C ALA A 593 16.83 -34.10 10.93
N GLY A 594 15.93 -34.64 11.76
CA GLY A 594 16.20 -34.97 13.15
C GLY A 594 17.18 -36.14 13.25
N THR A 595 18.22 -35.96 14.06
CA THR A 595 19.13 -37.01 14.50
C THR A 595 18.48 -37.86 15.60
N ALA A 596 18.44 -39.18 15.40
CA ALA A 596 18.06 -40.11 16.47
C ALA A 596 18.96 -41.36 16.49
N GLY A 597 19.74 -41.43 17.57
CA GLY A 597 19.97 -42.58 18.45
C GLY A 597 19.84 -44.00 17.91
N ASN A 598 20.96 -44.70 17.94
CA ASN A 598 21.13 -46.14 17.80
C ASN A 598 20.35 -46.92 18.90
N GLY A 599 19.45 -47.83 18.50
CA GLY A 599 18.69 -48.67 19.44
C GLY A 599 18.04 -49.88 18.76
N SER A 600 18.57 -51.05 19.06
CA SER A 600 18.21 -52.39 18.57
C SER A 600 16.90 -52.95 19.14
N GLY A 601 16.09 -53.65 18.32
CA GLY A 601 15.06 -54.60 18.80
C GLY A 601 13.90 -54.87 17.83
N PRO A 602 13.57 -56.14 17.47
CA PRO A 602 12.66 -56.47 16.37
C PRO A 602 11.23 -56.86 16.81
N LEU A 603 10.38 -57.15 15.80
CA LEU A 603 9.04 -57.78 15.78
C LEU A 603 7.91 -56.76 15.47
N ALA A 604 6.88 -57.01 14.65
CA ALA A 604 6.56 -58.00 13.63
C ALA A 604 5.17 -57.59 13.07
N PHE A 605 4.83 -58.17 11.91
CA PHE A 605 3.49 -58.36 11.33
C PHE A 605 2.88 -57.30 10.38
N THR A 606 3.07 -57.61 9.08
CA THR A 606 2.06 -57.84 8.01
C THR A 606 1.04 -56.74 7.68
N GLY A 607 0.80 -56.40 6.41
CA GLY A 607 1.24 -57.02 5.18
C GLY A 607 0.48 -56.47 3.97
N SER A 608 1.04 -56.82 2.80
CA SER A 608 0.46 -56.86 1.45
C SER A 608 -0.12 -55.57 0.89
N ASP A 609 0.04 -55.18 -0.38
CA ASP A 609 0.70 -55.61 -1.63
C ASP A 609 -0.02 -54.69 -2.65
N ALA A 610 0.47 -54.23 -3.79
CA ALA A 610 1.76 -54.17 -4.44
C ALA A 610 1.56 -53.12 -5.56
N LEU A 611 2.62 -52.36 -5.81
CA LEU A 611 2.90 -51.51 -6.98
C LEU A 611 3.00 -52.36 -8.30
N PRO A 612 3.52 -51.84 -9.43
CA PRO A 612 3.08 -50.74 -10.30
C PRO A 612 3.22 -51.12 -11.80
N ALA A 613 3.00 -50.17 -12.72
CA ALA A 613 3.78 -49.93 -13.97
C ALA A 613 2.92 -49.14 -14.98
N LEU A 614 3.42 -48.39 -15.95
CA LEU A 614 4.67 -47.70 -16.28
C LEU A 614 4.40 -47.15 -17.71
N LEU A 615 4.79 -45.90 -18.00
CA LEU A 615 5.18 -45.33 -19.31
C LEU A 615 4.46 -45.76 -20.60
N LEU A 616 3.95 -44.79 -21.39
CA LEU A 616 4.60 -44.39 -22.66
C LEU A 616 3.94 -43.15 -23.29
N ALA A 617 4.77 -42.15 -23.61
CA ALA A 617 4.49 -41.11 -24.60
C ALA A 617 5.32 -41.40 -25.86
N LEU A 618 4.74 -41.26 -27.05
CA LEU A 618 5.35 -40.71 -28.29
C LEU A 618 4.57 -41.05 -29.58
N MET A 619 4.34 -40.02 -30.40
CA MET A 619 4.23 -40.01 -31.88
C MET A 619 2.97 -40.65 -32.53
N LEU A 620 2.35 -40.14 -33.60
CA LEU A 620 2.78 -39.28 -34.71
C LEU A 620 1.53 -38.76 -35.47
N ALA A 621 1.70 -37.62 -36.14
CA ALA A 621 0.77 -37.07 -37.11
C ALA A 621 0.65 -37.91 -38.40
N GLY A 622 -0.50 -37.80 -39.08
CA GLY A 622 -0.58 -37.93 -40.54
C GLY A 622 -1.60 -38.95 -41.08
N THR A 623 -2.75 -38.43 -41.53
CA THR A 623 -3.60 -38.81 -42.70
C THR A 623 -4.98 -38.20 -42.40
N GLY A 624 -5.68 -37.46 -43.23
CA GLY A 624 -5.61 -37.18 -44.66
C GLY A 624 -7.01 -36.65 -45.00
N ALA A 625 -7.07 -35.55 -45.75
CA ALA A 625 -8.28 -34.82 -46.08
C ALA A 625 -9.36 -35.67 -46.77
N ALA A 626 -10.63 -35.48 -46.41
CA ALA A 626 -11.76 -35.60 -47.33
C ALA A 626 -12.99 -34.82 -46.87
N LEU A 627 -13.47 -33.98 -47.79
CA LEU A 627 -14.81 -33.40 -47.95
C LEU A 627 -15.20 -32.06 -47.29
N VAL A 628 -15.02 -31.04 -48.13
CA VAL A 628 -15.67 -29.74 -48.20
C VAL A 628 -17.10 -29.88 -48.80
N LEU A 629 -17.99 -28.94 -48.44
CA LEU A 629 -19.32 -28.60 -49.01
C LEU A 629 -20.57 -29.30 -48.45
N ARG A 630 -21.30 -28.58 -47.58
CA ARG A 630 -22.64 -28.05 -47.95
C ARG A 630 -23.07 -26.91 -47.00
N ARG A 631 -23.00 -25.69 -47.52
CA ARG A 631 -23.75 -24.53 -47.03
C ARG A 631 -25.00 -24.37 -47.92
N ARG A 632 -26.12 -24.04 -47.28
CA ARG A 632 -27.35 -23.37 -47.78
C ARG A 632 -28.66 -24.18 -47.78
N HIS A 633 -29.67 -23.47 -47.28
CA HIS A 633 -31.12 -23.66 -47.31
C HIS A 633 -31.76 -24.52 -46.20
N ARG A 634 -32.28 -23.85 -45.18
CA ARG A 634 -33.74 -23.58 -45.06
C ARG A 634 -34.02 -22.54 -43.97
N ALA A 635 -34.48 -21.37 -44.41
CA ALA A 635 -35.39 -20.52 -43.66
C ALA A 635 -36.72 -20.57 -44.43
N ALA A 636 -37.81 -20.98 -43.76
CA ALA A 636 -39.22 -20.64 -44.03
C ALA A 636 -40.18 -21.65 -43.37
N SER A 637 -41.27 -21.10 -42.82
CA SER A 637 -42.42 -21.73 -42.12
C SER A 637 -42.08 -22.29 -40.74
N VAL A 638 -42.70 -21.83 -39.65
CA VAL A 638 -44.15 -21.87 -39.40
C VAL A 638 -44.62 -20.62 -38.61
N GLN A 639 -45.57 -19.91 -39.19
CA GLN A 639 -46.57 -19.08 -38.49
C GLN A 639 -47.95 -19.72 -38.77
N ASP A 640 -48.90 -19.44 -37.88
CA ASP A 640 -50.28 -19.97 -37.75
C ASP A 640 -50.33 -21.31 -36.99
N GLY A 641 -50.96 -21.45 -35.82
CA GLY A 641 -51.95 -20.61 -35.13
C GLY A 641 -53.09 -21.53 -34.68
N VAL A 642 -53.34 -21.67 -33.38
CA VAL A 642 -54.63 -22.12 -32.82
C VAL A 642 -54.85 -21.48 -31.46
N GLN A 643 -55.97 -20.76 -31.35
CA GLN A 643 -56.58 -20.26 -30.12
C GLN A 643 -57.05 -21.40 -29.22
N LEU A 644 -56.86 -21.25 -27.91
CA LEU A 644 -57.91 -21.27 -26.90
C LEU A 644 -57.43 -20.53 -25.66
#